data_AF-A0A4R4XK96-F1
#
_entry.id   AF-A0A4R4XK96-F1
#
_cell.length_a   1.000
_cell.length_b   1.000
_cell.length_c   1.000
_cell.angle_alpha   90.00
_cell.angle_beta   90.00
_cell.angle_gamma   90.00
#
_symmetry.space_group_name_H-M   'P 1'
#
loop_
_entity.id
_entity.type
_entity.pdbx_description
1 polymer ?
#
loop_
_entity_poly.entity_id
_entity_poly.type
_entity_poly.pdbx_seq_one_letter_code
_entity_poly.pdbx_strand_id
1 'polypeptide(L)'
;MSPKLSVVVPFHNTEEFIRECLESLAGQTLRDLEVIMVDDGSVDNGAVIAKEMCARDSRFRLVTRDNEGPGPARNAGVRQAKGEYLAFADADDVVEREAYERLVGSLERSGSDMASGNVHRMDGDRDWQSHLHDGVFAESCSRTHVSSKPGLMRDRTPWNKVYRREFWDRAGLEFPKGYYEDPPVTARAHALARSVDVLSETVYYWRKRPGSITEERYDWDNITQRLASARVLRDGMAEYAPRLLNAYDEHALVAIELRVLFEALPRTPDAQQAELVAIGADLADGISPRVLKRLPAMTRLQLHLLCRRMLPELLEVLRYVQLKKAADAPRVRRGLRHRWYAEFPFFEDEERGVPLHVYDVTDELRPAAWIDRTEWVDGRLRIEGHAYIRHLDSSTEDGSRIRVWLLAANKRGLMRVPVRRVRRPDVTARSRQSAVSYDWSGFVADIDPSSLRMFGRWRDVDWIPCVEIVNRGLRRRTTFSNPRLTGPQWPADRECAPGVRVQGVASRRRFVLQVRRTAAAVVGCHLEGGRPAGGLETGLEGAELWLDGWSRTPLGDKPRIVAVPKGGHAKVTGPVEPFDNGRSGEGDHGFRAKLPVAGLVRHPGDWEITLPGGVKPYLEEKSAGIAFPVPGGEVELARTRRSTMRIVVRERVLAVDVVSWSDDGALRLEGTCTDQAGRPDALIIRRRRSSEEHTVTLRWEGDRFTAKFCPARMQVLGFARPLVSGRWDAFADVGGREQPVVVRRHTLRDLPEPFEAGLHRITLRTQKTDQLQLQVETALDDDERGAYAQSRIRSGHYRRHLNLPVRELALFDAYKGRQYSCNPRGIYDELRRRETDLEFVWVTENGQFGKPAGARTVLTGTREYYEALARARYVIGNWSQQEWFTKRDDQTYVQCWHGTPLKKLGYDVKQMPYKRTEGVDWMEYDVPQWDLLLAQNEFSVPLFRQAFGYEGDVLVSGYPRNDVLNSPHREEIASAVRRRLGIPDGKKVVLYAPTWRDDFHLAIGKRAFRLEFDIERFRQALGRDHVLLLRTHYLVTDRPKLRPGDCVIDASVYPDISELYLISDVLVTDYSSSMFDFAVTGRPMVFFTYDLERYRDHVRGFYFDFDAEAPGPLLSTSQEVVDALREPAALDAGYRNLRAAFAARYCPHDDGHAASRVLDRVLQRPA
;
A
#
# COMPACT_ATOMS: atom_id res chain seq x y z
N MET A 1 27.32 36.78 -11.94
CA MET A 1 27.16 35.82 -13.06
C MET A 1 25.67 35.58 -13.27
N SER A 2 25.22 35.40 -14.51
CA SER A 2 23.80 35.08 -14.77
C SER A 2 23.52 33.65 -14.27
N PRO A 3 22.42 33.40 -13.54
CA PRO A 3 22.11 32.05 -13.07
C PRO A 3 21.88 31.11 -14.26
N LYS A 4 22.17 29.82 -14.11
CA LYS A 4 21.87 28.83 -15.16
C LYS A 4 20.39 28.49 -15.21
N LEU A 5 19.75 28.30 -14.06
CA LEU A 5 18.34 27.94 -13.92
C LEU A 5 17.59 29.00 -13.10
N SER A 6 16.41 29.41 -13.57
CA SER A 6 15.44 30.16 -12.74
C SER A 6 14.28 29.24 -12.36
N VAL A 7 14.04 29.12 -11.06
CA VAL A 7 12.90 28.37 -10.50
C VAL A 7 11.84 29.35 -10.04
N VAL A 8 10.62 29.26 -10.57
CA VAL A 8 9.48 30.11 -10.19
C VAL A 8 8.59 29.37 -9.20
N VAL A 9 8.29 29.99 -8.06
CA VAL A 9 7.49 29.41 -6.97
C VAL A 9 6.29 30.32 -6.65
N PRO A 10 5.12 30.10 -7.26
CA PRO A 10 3.91 30.84 -6.89
C PRO A 10 3.38 30.34 -5.54
N PHE A 11 2.89 31.24 -4.70
CA PHE A 11 2.26 30.86 -3.43
C PHE A 11 1.14 31.83 -3.01
N HIS A 12 0.10 31.27 -2.39
CA HIS A 12 -1.01 32.00 -1.77
C HIS A 12 -1.56 31.15 -0.62
N ASN A 13 -1.49 31.65 0.61
CA ASN A 13 -1.96 30.97 1.83
C ASN A 13 -1.42 29.53 1.99
N THR A 14 -0.09 29.39 2.07
CA THR A 14 0.62 28.09 2.16
C THR A 14 1.65 28.03 3.29
N GLU A 15 1.46 28.80 4.37
CA GLU A 15 2.40 28.92 5.50
C GLU A 15 2.85 27.57 6.08
N GLU A 16 1.96 26.58 6.10
CA GLU A 16 2.23 25.25 6.64
C GLU A 16 3.32 24.50 5.86
N PHE A 17 3.39 24.70 4.54
CA PHE A 17 4.20 23.85 3.64
C PHE A 17 5.37 24.59 2.98
N ILE A 18 5.25 25.92 2.81
CA ILE A 18 6.21 26.70 2.03
C ILE A 18 7.65 26.58 2.55
N ARG A 19 7.86 26.44 3.86
CA ARG A 19 9.20 26.26 4.44
C ARG A 19 9.90 25.02 3.90
N GLU A 20 9.20 23.88 3.86
CA GLU A 20 9.76 22.61 3.37
C GLU A 20 10.10 22.68 1.88
N CYS A 21 9.23 23.31 1.08
CA CYS A 21 9.47 23.56 -0.34
C CYS A 21 10.77 24.36 -0.55
N LEU A 22 10.90 25.50 0.13
CA LEU A 22 12.06 26.37 -0.02
C LEU A 22 13.35 25.72 0.48
N GLU A 23 13.29 24.91 1.54
CA GLU A 23 14.44 24.14 2.02
C GLU A 23 14.89 23.08 1.00
N SER A 24 13.94 22.43 0.32
CA SER A 24 14.26 21.47 -0.76
C SER A 24 14.97 22.14 -1.95
N LEU A 25 14.57 23.38 -2.28
CA LEU A 25 15.20 24.19 -3.32
C LEU A 25 16.58 24.70 -2.90
N ALA A 26 16.73 25.12 -1.64
CA ALA A 26 18.03 25.53 -1.10
C ALA A 26 19.03 24.36 -1.08
N GLY A 27 18.52 23.14 -0.83
CA GLY A 27 19.27 21.88 -0.78
C GLY A 27 19.69 21.30 -2.13
N GLN A 28 19.29 21.89 -3.26
CA GLN A 28 19.63 21.38 -4.60
C GLN A 28 21.14 21.30 -4.85
N THR A 29 21.57 20.24 -5.53
CA THR A 29 22.99 20.04 -5.89
C THR A 29 23.46 21.00 -6.99
N LEU A 30 22.59 21.40 -7.91
CA LEU A 30 22.87 22.48 -8.86
C LEU A 30 22.89 23.83 -8.13
N ARG A 31 24.08 24.40 -7.91
CA ARG A 31 24.22 25.67 -7.16
C ARG A 31 23.95 26.92 -8.00
N ASP A 32 24.15 26.82 -9.31
CA ASP A 32 23.98 27.92 -10.26
C ASP A 32 22.50 28.10 -10.64
N LEU A 33 21.70 28.53 -9.67
CA LEU A 33 20.27 28.79 -9.84
C LEU A 33 19.82 30.04 -9.08
N GLU A 34 18.69 30.61 -9.50
CA GLU A 34 17.90 31.59 -8.74
C GLU A 34 16.50 31.02 -8.45
N VAL A 35 15.90 31.44 -7.33
CA VAL A 35 14.52 31.08 -6.95
C VAL A 35 13.70 32.36 -6.84
N ILE A 36 12.62 32.45 -7.62
CA ILE A 36 11.72 33.60 -7.68
C ILE A 36 10.39 33.18 -7.04
N MET A 37 10.22 33.56 -5.79
CA MET A 37 8.99 33.34 -5.02
C MET A 37 7.99 34.45 -5.37
N VAL A 38 6.79 34.08 -5.79
CA VAL A 38 5.74 35.02 -6.19
C VAL A 38 4.56 34.88 -5.24
N ASP A 39 4.44 35.83 -4.31
CA ASP A 39 3.33 35.93 -3.37
C ASP A 39 2.12 36.55 -4.08
N ASP A 40 1.07 35.75 -4.27
CA ASP A 40 -0.16 36.13 -4.95
C ASP A 40 -1.22 36.62 -3.95
N GLY A 41 -0.84 37.54 -3.07
CA GLY A 41 -1.73 38.21 -2.11
C GLY A 41 -2.03 37.40 -0.85
N SER A 42 -1.06 36.69 -0.29
CA SER A 42 -1.25 35.88 0.93
C SER A 42 -1.64 36.73 2.14
N VAL A 43 -2.52 36.19 2.99
CA VAL A 43 -2.93 36.79 4.28
C VAL A 43 -2.39 36.02 5.50
N ASP A 44 -1.65 34.94 5.27
CA ASP A 44 -1.00 34.12 6.28
C ASP A 44 0.49 34.49 6.44
N ASN A 45 1.25 33.69 7.21
CA ASN A 45 2.68 33.96 7.42
C ASN A 45 3.58 33.52 6.25
N GLY A 46 3.03 33.09 5.11
CA GLY A 46 3.83 32.61 3.96
C GLY A 46 4.82 33.66 3.45
N ALA A 47 4.38 34.91 3.33
CA ALA A 47 5.22 36.03 2.90
C ALA A 47 6.36 36.33 3.90
N VAL A 48 6.14 36.10 5.20
CA VAL A 48 7.16 36.24 6.24
C VAL A 48 8.24 35.17 6.08
N ILE A 49 7.83 33.91 5.89
CA ILE A 49 8.75 32.78 5.67
C ILE A 49 9.60 33.01 4.41
N ALA A 50 9.00 33.52 3.34
CA ALA A 50 9.72 33.84 2.10
C ALA A 50 10.76 34.96 2.31
N LYS A 51 10.45 36.00 3.09
CA LYS A 51 11.40 37.08 3.44
C LYS A 51 12.59 36.55 4.27
N GLU A 52 12.33 35.65 5.23
CA GLU A 52 13.38 34.98 5.98
C GLU A 52 14.34 34.20 5.06
N MET A 53 13.80 33.50 4.06
CA MET A 53 14.60 32.75 3.09
C MET A 53 15.49 33.69 2.25
N CYS A 54 14.95 34.81 1.76
CA CYS A 54 15.72 35.82 1.04
C CYS A 54 16.89 36.37 1.87
N ALA A 55 16.68 36.58 3.18
CA ALA A 55 17.74 37.04 4.07
C ALA A 55 18.82 35.98 4.31
N ARG A 56 18.45 34.69 4.26
CA ARG A 56 19.35 33.55 4.51
C ARG A 56 20.13 33.10 3.28
N ASP A 57 19.53 33.18 2.09
CA ASP A 57 20.10 32.67 0.84
C ASP A 57 19.88 33.68 -0.30
N SER A 58 20.97 34.29 -0.77
CA SER A 58 20.95 35.36 -1.78
C SER A 58 20.47 34.89 -3.16
N ARG A 59 20.27 33.58 -3.37
CA ARG A 59 19.66 33.03 -4.59
C ARG A 59 18.15 33.24 -4.63
N PHE A 60 17.52 33.51 -3.49
CA PHE A 60 16.07 33.66 -3.37
C PHE A 60 15.65 35.12 -3.49
N ARG A 61 14.55 35.36 -4.21
CA ARG A 61 13.94 36.68 -4.37
C ARG A 61 12.42 36.57 -4.24
N LEU A 62 11.83 37.50 -3.51
CA LEU A 62 10.39 37.62 -3.33
C LEU A 62 9.81 38.71 -4.24
N VAL A 63 8.68 38.39 -4.89
CA VAL A 63 7.84 39.32 -5.66
C VAL A 63 6.44 39.23 -5.08
N THR A 64 5.84 40.37 -4.74
CA THR A 64 4.47 40.42 -4.22
C THR A 64 3.53 41.08 -5.23
N ARG A 65 2.30 40.59 -5.28
CA ARG A 65 1.25 41.06 -6.18
C ARG A 65 -0.14 40.77 -5.58
N ASP A 66 -1.17 41.36 -6.19
CA ASP A 66 -2.56 41.07 -5.84
C ASP A 66 -2.98 39.68 -6.32
N ASN A 67 -3.91 39.04 -5.61
CA ASN A 67 -4.38 37.68 -5.90
C ASN A 67 -5.12 37.64 -7.24
N GLU A 68 -4.52 36.97 -8.23
CA GLU A 68 -5.10 36.73 -9.56
C GLU A 68 -5.03 35.24 -9.97
N GLY A 69 -4.52 34.39 -9.09
CA GLY A 69 -4.32 32.97 -9.28
C GLY A 69 -2.89 32.56 -9.65
N PRO A 70 -2.60 31.25 -9.57
CA PRO A 70 -1.27 30.68 -9.78
C PRO A 70 -0.70 30.93 -11.20
N GLY A 71 -1.53 30.94 -12.23
CA GLY A 71 -1.09 31.20 -13.61
C GLY A 71 -0.45 32.59 -13.78
N PRO A 72 -1.18 33.68 -13.50
CA PRO A 72 -0.62 35.04 -13.45
C PRO A 72 0.63 35.18 -12.58
N ALA A 73 0.67 34.52 -11.42
CA ALA A 73 1.83 34.51 -10.54
C ALA A 73 3.05 33.84 -11.22
N ARG A 74 2.88 32.68 -11.86
CA ARG A 74 3.96 32.03 -12.63
C ARG A 74 4.45 32.94 -13.77
N ASN A 75 3.56 33.58 -14.52
CA ASN A 75 3.95 34.51 -15.59
C ASN A 75 4.73 35.72 -15.05
N ALA A 76 4.34 36.25 -13.89
CA ALA A 76 5.09 37.32 -13.22
C ALA A 76 6.51 36.87 -12.85
N GLY A 77 6.67 35.65 -12.37
CA GLY A 77 7.99 35.05 -12.12
C GLY A 77 8.82 34.87 -13.39
N VAL A 78 8.22 34.37 -14.48
CA VAL A 78 8.90 34.19 -15.78
C VAL A 78 9.43 35.52 -16.34
N ARG A 79 8.68 36.62 -16.20
CA ARG A 79 9.15 37.97 -16.60
C ARG A 79 10.38 38.42 -15.80
N GLN A 80 10.54 37.92 -14.58
CA GLN A 80 11.66 38.26 -13.70
C GLN A 80 12.86 37.32 -13.84
N ALA A 81 12.68 36.16 -14.47
CA ALA A 81 13.69 35.12 -14.63
C ALA A 81 14.80 35.51 -15.62
N LYS A 82 16.05 35.24 -15.22
CA LYS A 82 17.29 35.54 -15.97
C LYS A 82 18.06 34.30 -16.42
N GLY A 83 17.60 33.11 -16.04
CA GLY A 83 18.24 31.83 -16.33
C GLY A 83 18.14 31.41 -17.79
N GLU A 84 19.14 30.65 -18.26
CA GLU A 84 19.09 29.96 -19.57
C GLU A 84 17.96 28.91 -19.58
N TYR A 85 17.65 28.35 -18.42
CA TYR A 85 16.58 27.39 -18.21
C TYR A 85 15.52 27.93 -17.25
N LEU A 86 14.28 27.45 -17.40
CA LEU A 86 13.14 27.73 -16.53
C LEU A 86 12.61 26.44 -15.89
N ALA A 87 12.25 26.51 -14.62
CA ALA A 87 11.50 25.47 -13.91
C ALA A 87 10.42 26.10 -13.02
N PHE A 88 9.46 25.29 -12.62
CA PHE A 88 8.37 25.67 -11.71
C PHE A 88 8.37 24.71 -10.52
N ALA A 89 8.02 25.21 -9.34
CA ALA A 89 7.72 24.39 -8.18
C ALA A 89 6.54 24.99 -7.43
N ASP A 90 5.60 24.17 -7.01
CA ASP A 90 4.46 24.60 -6.21
C ASP A 90 4.89 24.69 -4.74
N ALA A 91 4.41 25.71 -4.02
CA ALA A 91 4.88 26.03 -2.67
C ALA A 91 4.50 24.98 -1.60
N ASP A 92 3.56 24.09 -1.91
CA ASP A 92 3.17 22.97 -1.05
C ASP A 92 3.88 21.66 -1.37
N ASP A 93 4.81 21.63 -2.32
CA ASP A 93 5.50 20.43 -2.79
C ASP A 93 6.99 20.38 -2.42
N VAL A 94 7.66 19.27 -2.74
CA VAL A 94 9.10 19.07 -2.47
C VAL A 94 9.83 18.61 -3.73
N VAL A 95 10.95 19.26 -4.02
CA VAL A 95 11.82 18.90 -5.16
C VAL A 95 12.91 17.93 -4.69
N GLU A 96 13.15 16.86 -5.46
CA GLU A 96 14.19 15.88 -5.13
C GLU A 96 15.59 16.53 -5.19
N ARG A 97 16.51 16.17 -4.28
CA ARG A 97 17.79 16.85 -4.05
C ARG A 97 18.67 17.03 -5.29
N GLU A 98 18.64 16.08 -6.23
CA GLU A 98 19.44 16.07 -7.46
C GLU A 98 18.60 16.36 -8.72
N ALA A 99 17.33 16.71 -8.55
CA ALA A 99 16.37 16.88 -9.65
C ALA A 99 16.87 17.81 -10.74
N TYR A 100 17.24 19.05 -10.38
CA TYR A 100 17.61 20.06 -11.37
C TYR A 100 18.98 19.80 -12.00
N GLU A 101 19.94 19.25 -11.26
CA GLU A 101 21.22 18.82 -11.84
C GLU A 101 21.01 17.74 -12.91
N ARG A 102 20.15 16.76 -12.63
CA ARG A 102 19.82 15.67 -13.56
C ARG A 102 19.09 16.18 -14.81
N LEU A 103 18.08 17.03 -14.63
CA LEU A 103 17.25 17.57 -15.72
C LEU A 103 18.04 18.53 -16.61
N VAL A 104 18.73 19.53 -16.04
CA VAL A 104 19.58 20.46 -16.79
C VAL A 104 20.72 19.72 -17.48
N GLY A 105 21.41 18.83 -16.77
CA GLY A 105 22.50 18.05 -17.35
C GLY A 105 22.03 17.16 -18.51
N SER A 106 20.79 16.66 -18.49
CA SER A 106 20.22 15.96 -19.64
C SER A 106 20.06 16.87 -20.85
N LEU A 107 19.48 18.06 -20.65
CA LEU A 107 19.27 19.04 -21.70
C LEU A 107 20.58 19.49 -22.37
N GLU A 108 21.65 19.65 -21.59
CA GLU A 108 22.97 20.02 -22.11
C GLU A 108 23.57 18.93 -23.01
N ARG A 109 23.38 17.66 -22.65
CA ARG A 109 23.86 16.53 -23.46
C ARG A 109 23.03 16.30 -24.71
N SER A 110 21.72 16.48 -24.62
CA SER A 110 20.79 16.13 -25.69
C SER A 110 20.57 17.27 -26.67
N GLY A 111 20.63 18.52 -26.21
CA GLY A 111 20.16 19.69 -26.96
C GLY A 111 18.63 19.78 -27.06
N SER A 112 17.88 19.01 -26.25
CA SER A 112 16.42 19.03 -26.25
C SER A 112 15.84 20.35 -25.73
N ASP A 113 14.60 20.65 -26.09
CA ASP A 113 13.93 21.91 -25.73
C ASP A 113 13.38 21.88 -24.28
N MET A 114 13.06 20.68 -23.76
CA MET A 114 12.67 20.48 -22.37
C MET A 114 12.97 19.06 -21.87
N ALA A 115 13.08 18.91 -20.55
CA ALA A 115 13.26 17.63 -19.87
C ALA A 115 12.16 17.43 -18.82
N SER A 116 11.74 16.19 -18.60
CA SER A 116 10.71 15.82 -17.62
C SER A 116 11.13 14.58 -16.84
N GLY A 117 10.88 14.57 -15.53
CA GLY A 117 11.20 13.44 -14.66
C GLY A 117 9.98 12.80 -14.00
N ASN A 118 10.19 11.64 -13.38
CA ASN A 118 9.11 10.93 -12.69
C ASN A 118 8.67 11.68 -11.42
N VAL A 119 7.46 11.37 -10.99
CA VAL A 119 6.79 12.04 -9.88
C VAL A 119 6.20 11.01 -8.94
N HIS A 120 6.54 11.16 -7.67
CA HIS A 120 5.82 10.50 -6.60
C HIS A 120 4.84 11.48 -5.98
N ARG A 121 3.68 11.00 -5.54
CA ARG A 121 2.87 11.74 -4.58
C ARG A 121 3.44 11.53 -3.20
N MET A 122 3.32 12.54 -2.35
CA MET A 122 3.73 12.46 -0.95
C MET A 122 2.63 12.90 0.01
N ASP A 123 2.74 12.41 1.23
CA ASP A 123 2.12 12.93 2.44
C ASP A 123 3.19 12.94 3.56
N GLY A 124 2.84 13.38 4.77
CA GLY A 124 3.79 13.45 5.90
C GLY A 124 4.49 12.13 6.25
N ASP A 125 3.97 10.98 5.81
CA ASP A 125 4.44 9.65 6.23
C ASP A 125 4.96 8.75 5.07
N ARG A 126 4.74 9.13 3.81
CA ARG A 126 5.11 8.28 2.65
C ARG A 126 5.17 9.03 1.32
N ASP A 127 5.87 8.42 0.38
CA ASP A 127 5.76 8.68 -1.05
C ASP A 127 5.19 7.45 -1.81
N TRP A 128 4.52 7.67 -2.94
CA TRP A 128 4.07 6.61 -3.86
C TRP A 128 3.98 7.11 -5.30
N GLN A 129 4.12 6.23 -6.29
CA GLN A 129 4.02 6.60 -7.71
C GLN A 129 2.72 7.38 -8.02
N SER A 130 2.84 8.54 -8.67
CA SER A 130 1.69 9.30 -9.13
C SER A 130 0.95 8.54 -10.24
N HIS A 131 -0.38 8.43 -10.12
CA HIS A 131 -1.22 7.73 -11.11
C HIS A 131 -1.23 8.44 -12.47
N LEU A 132 -1.02 9.76 -12.46
CA LEU A 132 -0.91 10.56 -13.69
C LEU A 132 0.36 10.18 -14.47
N HIS A 133 1.44 9.94 -13.74
CA HIS A 133 2.79 9.73 -14.27
C HIS A 133 3.16 8.24 -14.40
N ASP A 134 2.33 7.34 -13.86
CA ASP A 134 2.55 5.89 -13.91
C ASP A 134 2.65 5.38 -15.36
N GLY A 135 3.73 4.66 -15.63
CA GLY A 135 4.11 4.17 -16.96
C GLY A 135 4.72 5.22 -17.91
N VAL A 136 4.50 6.52 -17.70
CA VAL A 136 5.02 7.59 -18.57
C VAL A 136 6.55 7.68 -18.45
N PHE A 137 7.04 7.66 -17.21
CA PHE A 137 8.45 7.72 -16.84
C PHE A 137 9.04 6.34 -16.50
N ALA A 138 8.50 5.26 -17.08
CA ALA A 138 9.04 3.93 -16.81
C ALA A 138 10.51 3.78 -17.23
N GLU A 139 10.97 4.57 -18.21
CA GLU A 139 12.32 4.51 -18.76
C GLU A 139 12.81 5.89 -19.21
N SER A 140 14.10 6.14 -18.98
CA SER A 140 14.76 7.34 -19.47
C SER A 140 14.96 7.26 -21.00
N CYS A 141 14.63 8.34 -21.70
CA CYS A 141 14.75 8.47 -23.15
C CYS A 141 15.22 9.89 -23.48
N SER A 142 16.35 10.02 -24.17
CA SER A 142 16.80 11.34 -24.66
C SER A 142 16.29 11.61 -26.07
N ARG A 143 16.09 12.88 -26.41
CA ARG A 143 15.63 13.34 -27.74
C ARG A 143 14.37 12.62 -28.26
N THR A 144 13.39 12.36 -27.39
CA THR A 144 12.09 11.80 -27.79
C THR A 144 11.09 12.90 -28.16
N HIS A 145 9.85 12.53 -28.48
CA HIS A 145 8.79 13.47 -28.81
C HIS A 145 7.41 12.81 -28.60
N VAL A 146 6.35 13.59 -28.36
CA VAL A 146 4.99 13.07 -28.15
C VAL A 146 4.42 12.31 -29.35
N SER A 147 4.87 12.60 -30.58
CA SER A 147 4.51 11.79 -31.76
C SER A 147 5.09 10.37 -31.71
N SER A 148 6.25 10.19 -31.08
CA SER A 148 6.91 8.89 -30.93
C SER A 148 6.54 8.18 -29.63
N LYS A 149 6.20 8.96 -28.60
CA LYS A 149 5.74 8.49 -27.29
C LYS A 149 4.44 9.22 -26.88
N PRO A 150 3.28 8.90 -27.49
CA PRO A 150 2.00 9.57 -27.25
C PRO A 150 1.56 9.65 -25.79
N GLY A 151 1.95 8.68 -24.97
CA GLY A 151 1.63 8.65 -23.55
C GLY A 151 2.21 9.83 -22.74
N LEU A 152 3.18 10.59 -23.28
CA LEU A 152 3.66 11.83 -22.67
C LEU A 152 2.57 12.90 -22.55
N MET A 153 1.55 12.88 -23.42
CA MET A 153 0.39 13.79 -23.32
C MET A 153 -0.41 13.63 -22.03
N ARG A 154 -0.20 12.54 -21.28
CA ARG A 154 -0.82 12.34 -19.96
C ARG A 154 -0.23 13.28 -18.91
N ASP A 155 1.05 13.59 -19.02
CA ASP A 155 1.73 14.47 -18.09
C ASP A 155 1.45 15.92 -18.49
N ARG A 156 0.61 16.56 -17.68
CA ARG A 156 0.12 17.91 -17.87
C ARG A 156 0.52 18.85 -16.72
N THR A 157 1.60 18.49 -16.03
CA THR A 157 2.12 19.26 -14.88
C THR A 157 3.34 20.08 -15.31
N PRO A 158 3.50 21.35 -14.92
CA PRO A 158 4.64 22.16 -15.35
C PRO A 158 5.88 21.97 -14.46
N TRP A 159 5.69 21.49 -13.24
CA TRP A 159 6.69 21.53 -12.16
C TRP A 159 7.67 20.36 -12.14
N ASN A 160 7.37 19.22 -12.78
CA ASN A 160 8.32 18.11 -12.92
C ASN A 160 9.26 18.28 -14.14
N LYS A 161 9.41 19.52 -14.63
CA LYS A 161 10.06 19.84 -15.90
C LYS A 161 11.07 20.98 -15.78
N VAL A 162 12.03 20.95 -16.70
CA VAL A 162 12.92 22.07 -16.99
C VAL A 162 12.80 22.40 -18.48
N TYR A 163 12.65 23.68 -18.79
CA TYR A 163 12.50 24.21 -20.15
C TYR A 163 13.72 25.05 -20.53
N ARG A 164 14.17 24.98 -21.78
CA ARG A 164 15.06 26.02 -22.33
C ARG A 164 14.30 27.33 -22.46
N ARG A 165 14.88 28.44 -21.98
CA ARG A 165 14.24 29.75 -22.04
C ARG A 165 13.91 30.18 -23.47
N GLU A 166 14.87 30.00 -24.38
CA GLU A 166 14.67 30.30 -25.81
C GLU A 166 13.48 29.53 -26.41
N PHE A 167 13.28 28.27 -26.00
CA PHE A 167 12.12 27.50 -26.44
C PHE A 167 10.82 28.03 -25.84
N TRP A 168 10.80 28.33 -24.53
CA TRP A 168 9.64 28.90 -23.85
C TRP A 168 9.13 30.15 -24.58
N ASP A 169 10.04 31.07 -24.89
CA ASP A 169 9.72 32.33 -25.55
C ASP A 169 9.29 32.10 -27.02
N ARG A 170 10.02 31.27 -27.78
CA ARG A 170 9.68 30.94 -29.18
C ARG A 170 8.32 30.26 -29.33
N ALA A 171 7.95 29.39 -28.38
CA ALA A 171 6.66 28.68 -28.40
C ALA A 171 5.49 29.55 -27.92
N GLY A 172 5.76 30.75 -27.38
CA GLY A 172 4.77 31.66 -26.82
C GLY A 172 4.03 31.02 -25.65
N LEU A 173 4.76 30.37 -24.73
CA LEU A 173 4.17 29.72 -23.57
C LEU A 173 3.82 30.75 -22.50
N GLU A 174 2.55 30.78 -22.10
CA GLU A 174 2.03 31.67 -21.06
C GLU A 174 0.86 30.97 -20.34
N PHE A 175 0.84 31.04 -19.00
CA PHE A 175 -0.25 30.45 -18.21
C PHE A 175 -1.52 31.29 -18.30
N PRO A 176 -2.69 30.72 -18.61
CA PRO A 176 -3.96 31.44 -18.59
C PRO A 176 -4.41 31.75 -17.15
N LYS A 177 -5.42 32.61 -17.00
CA LYS A 177 -6.12 32.86 -15.72
C LYS A 177 -7.15 31.76 -15.43
N GLY A 178 -7.48 31.55 -14.15
CA GLY A 178 -8.49 30.60 -13.70
C GLY A 178 -7.92 29.26 -13.22
N TYR A 179 -8.81 28.30 -12.89
CA TYR A 179 -8.39 26.95 -12.52
C TYR A 179 -7.92 26.16 -13.75
N TYR A 180 -7.01 25.21 -13.52
CA TYR A 180 -6.47 24.33 -14.56
C TYR A 180 -5.73 25.10 -15.67
N GLU A 181 -4.84 25.99 -15.25
CA GLU A 181 -3.91 26.76 -16.06
C GLU A 181 -2.74 25.92 -16.61
N ASP A 182 -2.41 24.82 -15.93
CA ASP A 182 -1.29 23.93 -16.26
C ASP A 182 -1.45 23.15 -17.57
N PRO A 183 -2.60 22.49 -17.83
CA PRO A 183 -2.73 21.62 -18.99
C PRO A 183 -2.59 22.35 -20.35
N PRO A 184 -3.15 23.55 -20.57
CA PRO A 184 -2.95 24.29 -21.81
C PRO A 184 -1.48 24.57 -22.15
N VAL A 185 -0.68 24.96 -21.15
CA VAL A 185 0.75 25.29 -21.33
C VAL A 185 1.56 24.04 -21.61
N THR A 186 1.36 23.01 -20.81
CA THR A 186 2.16 21.77 -20.89
C THR A 186 1.86 20.97 -22.16
N ALA A 187 0.59 20.90 -22.58
CA ALA A 187 0.22 20.27 -23.85
C ALA A 187 0.83 21.01 -25.05
N ARG A 188 0.77 22.36 -25.06
CA ARG A 188 1.40 23.19 -26.09
C ARG A 188 2.92 23.02 -26.11
N ALA A 189 3.57 23.01 -24.94
CA ALA A 189 5.00 22.77 -24.82
C ALA A 189 5.39 21.38 -25.39
N HIS A 190 4.66 20.34 -25.02
CA HIS A 190 4.87 18.99 -25.55
C HIS A 190 4.67 18.90 -27.07
N ALA A 191 3.70 19.63 -27.61
CA ALA A 191 3.39 19.63 -29.04
C ALA A 191 4.39 20.43 -29.89
N LEU A 192 4.93 21.54 -29.37
CA LEU A 192 5.80 22.46 -30.11
C LEU A 192 7.31 22.22 -29.88
N ALA A 193 7.69 21.42 -28.89
CA ALA A 193 9.09 21.06 -28.65
C ALA A 193 9.66 20.25 -29.83
N ARG A 194 10.89 20.56 -30.27
CA ARG A 194 11.59 19.74 -31.29
C ARG A 194 11.93 18.36 -30.75
N SER A 195 12.34 18.31 -29.48
CA SER A 195 12.55 17.06 -28.75
C SER A 195 12.49 17.27 -27.24
N VAL A 196 12.19 16.20 -26.53
CA VAL A 196 12.00 16.13 -25.08
C VAL A 196 12.90 15.04 -24.50
N ASP A 197 13.53 15.33 -23.38
CA ASP A 197 14.19 14.31 -22.56
C ASP A 197 13.24 13.80 -21.47
N VAL A 198 13.23 12.49 -21.26
CA VAL A 198 12.42 11.81 -20.23
C VAL A 198 13.37 11.11 -19.29
N LEU A 199 13.25 11.33 -17.99
CA LEU A 199 14.03 10.66 -16.94
C LEU A 199 13.12 9.73 -16.15
N SER A 200 13.56 8.50 -15.91
CA SER A 200 12.81 7.52 -15.11
C SER A 200 12.88 7.77 -13.61
N GLU A 201 13.85 8.57 -13.20
CA GLU A 201 14.13 8.92 -11.82
C GLU A 201 13.09 9.91 -11.29
N THR A 202 12.74 9.77 -10.01
CA THR A 202 11.85 10.70 -9.31
C THR A 202 12.56 12.03 -9.13
N VAL A 203 11.97 13.11 -9.66
CA VAL A 203 12.51 14.47 -9.56
C VAL A 203 11.64 15.37 -8.68
N TYR A 204 10.44 14.91 -8.33
CA TYR A 204 9.44 15.74 -7.68
C TYR A 204 8.49 14.92 -6.82
N TYR A 205 8.17 15.46 -5.64
CA TYR A 205 7.22 14.89 -4.70
C TYR A 205 6.00 15.81 -4.58
N TRP A 206 4.89 15.36 -5.15
CA TRP A 206 3.63 16.09 -5.25
C TRP A 206 2.72 15.80 -4.05
N ARG A 207 2.54 16.79 -3.18
CA ARG A 207 1.79 16.67 -1.94
C ARG A 207 0.31 16.44 -2.21
N LYS A 208 -0.32 15.85 -1.20
CA LYS A 208 -1.74 15.58 -1.17
C LYS A 208 -2.31 16.16 0.11
N ARG A 209 -3.08 17.23 -0.01
CA ARG A 209 -3.69 17.93 1.13
C ARG A 209 -5.20 18.18 0.91
N PRO A 210 -6.01 18.26 1.98
CA PRO A 210 -7.38 18.75 1.89
C PRO A 210 -7.46 20.18 1.36
N GLY A 211 -8.58 20.55 0.72
CA GLY A 211 -8.80 21.92 0.21
C GLY A 211 -8.07 22.25 -1.09
N SER A 212 -7.37 21.29 -1.72
CA SER A 212 -6.74 21.54 -3.02
C SER A 212 -7.74 21.38 -4.16
N ILE A 213 -7.60 22.19 -5.22
CA ILE A 213 -8.41 22.14 -6.44
C ILE A 213 -8.52 20.72 -7.01
N THR A 214 -7.45 19.93 -6.89
CA THR A 214 -7.40 18.54 -7.39
C THR A 214 -8.21 17.54 -6.57
N GLU A 215 -8.50 17.86 -5.31
CA GLU A 215 -9.25 16.99 -4.40
C GLU A 215 -10.73 17.40 -4.31
N GLU A 216 -11.05 18.67 -4.59
CA GLU A 216 -12.40 19.22 -4.77
C GLU A 216 -12.92 19.08 -6.22
N ARG A 217 -12.30 18.21 -7.02
CA ARG A 217 -12.55 18.05 -8.47
C ARG A 217 -13.97 17.64 -8.89
N TYR A 218 -14.86 17.36 -7.94
CA TYR A 218 -16.26 16.99 -8.20
C TYR A 218 -17.24 18.13 -7.90
N ASP A 219 -16.77 19.22 -7.29
CA ASP A 219 -17.58 20.41 -7.04
C ASP A 219 -17.96 21.06 -8.37
N TRP A 220 -19.17 21.61 -8.43
CA TRP A 220 -19.79 22.09 -9.67
C TRP A 220 -18.91 23.09 -10.42
N ASP A 221 -18.44 24.14 -9.76
CA ASP A 221 -17.60 25.17 -10.37
C ASP A 221 -16.24 24.61 -10.82
N ASN A 222 -15.70 23.65 -10.08
CA ASN A 222 -14.43 23.02 -10.38
C ASN A 222 -14.53 22.11 -11.62
N ILE A 223 -15.52 21.21 -11.67
CA ILE A 223 -15.70 20.29 -12.81
C ILE A 223 -16.06 21.04 -14.09
N THR A 224 -16.88 22.08 -14.01
CA THR A 224 -17.24 22.89 -15.19
C THR A 224 -16.04 23.65 -15.75
N GLN A 225 -15.24 24.31 -14.89
CA GLN A 225 -13.98 24.96 -15.32
C GLN A 225 -12.98 23.96 -15.88
N ARG A 226 -12.88 22.76 -15.30
CA ARG A 226 -12.02 21.68 -15.80
C ARG A 226 -12.38 21.28 -17.22
N LEU A 227 -13.67 21.08 -17.49
CA LEU A 227 -14.15 20.69 -18.82
C LEU A 227 -14.04 21.85 -19.83
N ALA A 228 -14.22 23.10 -19.39
CA ALA A 228 -13.95 24.27 -20.21
C ALA A 228 -12.47 24.35 -20.62
N SER A 229 -11.54 24.15 -19.68
CA SER A 229 -10.09 24.07 -19.97
C SER A 229 -9.77 22.93 -20.96
N ALA A 230 -10.39 21.76 -20.79
CA ALA A 230 -10.23 20.64 -21.73
C ALA A 230 -10.71 20.97 -23.15
N ARG A 231 -11.76 21.77 -23.29
CA ARG A 231 -12.28 22.25 -24.59
C ARG A 231 -11.29 23.21 -25.26
N VAL A 232 -10.86 24.24 -24.53
CA VAL A 232 -9.86 25.21 -25.02
C VAL A 232 -8.58 24.51 -25.48
N LEU A 233 -8.10 23.55 -24.69
CA LEU A 233 -6.91 22.77 -25.01
C LEU A 233 -7.10 21.96 -26.29
N ARG A 234 -8.24 21.27 -26.42
CA ARG A 234 -8.55 20.45 -27.59
C ARG A 234 -8.63 21.28 -28.87
N ASP A 235 -9.33 22.41 -28.81
CA ASP A 235 -9.49 23.32 -29.94
C ASP A 235 -8.13 23.91 -30.36
N GLY A 236 -7.31 24.34 -29.39
CA GLY A 236 -5.94 24.76 -29.66
C GLY A 236 -5.08 23.67 -30.28
N MET A 237 -5.13 22.44 -29.77
CA MET A 237 -4.39 21.30 -30.36
C MET A 237 -4.82 21.02 -31.80
N ALA A 238 -6.10 21.20 -32.13
CA ALA A 238 -6.58 21.06 -33.50
C ALA A 238 -6.00 22.15 -34.43
N GLU A 239 -5.76 23.34 -33.91
CA GLU A 239 -5.18 24.47 -34.64
C GLU A 239 -3.66 24.31 -34.84
N TYR A 240 -2.87 24.22 -33.76
CA TYR A 240 -1.40 24.28 -33.87
C TYR A 240 -0.72 22.90 -34.01
N ALA A 241 -1.42 21.80 -33.68
CA ALA A 241 -0.85 20.45 -33.76
C ALA A 241 -1.87 19.36 -34.16
N PRO A 242 -2.58 19.50 -35.30
CA PRO A 242 -3.68 18.59 -35.69
C PRO A 242 -3.26 17.12 -35.80
N ARG A 243 -2.00 16.85 -36.14
CA ARG A 243 -1.45 15.48 -36.21
C ARG A 243 -1.38 14.78 -34.85
N LEU A 244 -1.37 15.54 -33.77
CA LEU A 244 -1.29 15.05 -32.38
C LEU A 244 -2.67 14.99 -31.71
N LEU A 245 -3.73 15.50 -32.34
CA LEU A 245 -5.07 15.56 -31.75
C LEU A 245 -5.59 14.18 -31.31
N ASN A 246 -5.38 13.14 -32.12
CA ASN A 246 -5.75 11.77 -31.75
C ASN A 246 -4.97 11.25 -30.52
N ALA A 247 -3.70 11.64 -30.38
CA ALA A 247 -2.90 11.26 -29.22
C ALA A 247 -3.38 11.98 -27.96
N TYR A 248 -3.76 13.27 -28.09
CA TYR A 248 -4.39 14.03 -27.02
C TYR A 248 -5.75 13.44 -26.62
N ASP A 249 -6.63 13.15 -27.59
CA ASP A 249 -7.95 12.57 -27.32
C ASP A 249 -7.83 11.23 -26.57
N GLU A 250 -6.92 10.35 -27.03
CA GLU A 250 -6.70 9.02 -26.44
C GLU A 250 -6.09 9.08 -25.03
N HIS A 251 -5.07 9.93 -24.81
CA HIS A 251 -4.26 9.92 -23.60
C HIS A 251 -4.60 10.99 -22.57
N ALA A 252 -5.22 12.11 -22.96
CA ALA A 252 -5.63 13.18 -22.06
C ALA A 252 -7.15 13.28 -21.96
N LEU A 253 -7.85 13.59 -23.06
CA LEU A 253 -9.30 13.85 -23.01
C LEU A 253 -10.08 12.66 -22.45
N VAL A 254 -9.96 11.48 -23.04
CA VAL A 254 -10.72 10.31 -22.61
C VAL A 254 -10.16 9.71 -21.32
N ALA A 255 -8.85 9.49 -21.27
CA ALA A 255 -8.22 8.77 -20.16
C ALA A 255 -8.25 9.55 -18.83
N ILE A 256 -8.48 10.86 -18.90
CA ILE A 256 -8.45 11.76 -17.75
C ILE A 256 -9.71 12.59 -17.66
N GLU A 257 -9.97 13.48 -18.62
CA GLU A 257 -10.98 14.53 -18.46
C GLU A 257 -12.40 13.94 -18.42
N LEU A 258 -12.76 13.13 -19.42
CA LEU A 258 -14.05 12.44 -19.46
C LEU A 258 -14.16 11.38 -18.36
N ARG A 259 -13.04 10.80 -17.90
CA ARG A 259 -13.05 9.90 -16.74
C ARG A 259 -13.48 10.63 -15.47
N VAL A 260 -12.96 11.84 -15.22
CA VAL A 260 -13.38 12.66 -14.08
C VAL A 260 -14.84 13.05 -14.19
N LEU A 261 -15.34 13.36 -15.39
CA LEU A 261 -16.77 13.58 -15.65
C LEU A 261 -17.62 12.36 -15.25
N PHE A 262 -17.25 11.15 -15.69
CA PHE A 262 -17.96 9.92 -15.33
C PHE A 262 -17.92 9.62 -13.83
N GLU A 263 -16.86 10.01 -13.13
CA GLU A 263 -16.76 9.91 -11.67
C GLU A 263 -17.64 10.98 -10.97
N ALA A 264 -17.75 12.18 -11.54
CA ALA A 264 -18.53 13.29 -10.98
C ALA A 264 -20.04 13.09 -11.16
N LEU A 265 -20.47 12.58 -12.33
CA LEU A 265 -21.89 12.56 -12.73
C LEU A 265 -22.84 11.94 -11.70
N PRO A 266 -22.57 10.77 -11.07
CA PRO A 266 -23.47 10.19 -10.07
C PRO A 266 -23.51 10.96 -8.73
N ARG A 267 -22.62 11.93 -8.54
CA ARG A 267 -22.51 12.79 -7.35
C ARG A 267 -23.12 14.17 -7.57
N THR A 268 -23.32 14.54 -8.83
CA THR A 268 -23.94 15.80 -9.23
C THR A 268 -25.43 15.77 -8.92
N PRO A 269 -26.00 16.84 -8.32
CA PRO A 269 -27.44 16.96 -8.09
C PRO A 269 -28.24 16.73 -9.39
N ASP A 270 -29.40 16.07 -9.30
CA ASP A 270 -30.22 15.69 -10.45
C ASP A 270 -30.52 16.87 -11.40
N ALA A 271 -30.77 18.05 -10.83
CA ALA A 271 -31.03 19.29 -11.59
C ALA A 271 -29.88 19.72 -12.52
N GLN A 272 -28.64 19.29 -12.23
CA GLN A 272 -27.42 19.67 -12.95
C GLN A 272 -26.84 18.54 -13.82
N GLN A 273 -27.31 17.29 -13.68
CA GLN A 273 -26.76 16.14 -14.40
C GLN A 273 -26.92 16.26 -15.93
N ALA A 274 -28.06 16.77 -16.40
CA ALA A 274 -28.32 16.94 -17.82
C ALA A 274 -27.36 17.96 -18.47
N GLU A 275 -27.04 19.03 -17.76
CA GLU A 275 -26.07 20.03 -18.21
C GLU A 275 -24.65 19.46 -18.29
N LEU A 276 -24.23 18.72 -17.26
CA LEU A 276 -22.93 18.05 -17.25
C LEU A 276 -22.78 17.03 -18.40
N VAL A 277 -23.85 16.28 -18.70
CA VAL A 277 -23.92 15.38 -19.85
C VAL A 277 -23.77 16.14 -21.17
N ALA A 278 -24.43 17.29 -21.31
CA ALA A 278 -24.32 18.11 -22.53
C ALA A 278 -22.88 18.59 -22.76
N ILE A 279 -22.21 19.12 -21.73
CA ILE A 279 -20.81 19.55 -21.80
C ILE A 279 -19.89 18.38 -22.21
N GLY A 280 -20.08 17.21 -21.58
CA GLY A 280 -19.32 16.01 -21.90
C GLY A 280 -19.55 15.48 -23.30
N ALA A 281 -20.81 15.48 -23.75
CA ALA A 281 -21.19 15.04 -25.09
C ALA A 281 -20.54 15.91 -26.16
N ASP A 282 -20.55 17.23 -25.99
CA ASP A 282 -19.96 18.18 -26.94
C ASP A 282 -18.43 18.03 -27.03
N LEU A 283 -17.76 17.70 -25.92
CA LEU A 283 -16.33 17.36 -25.92
C LEU A 283 -16.04 16.03 -26.63
N ALA A 284 -16.92 15.05 -26.44
CA ALA A 284 -16.74 13.69 -26.97
C ALA A 284 -17.10 13.56 -28.46
N ASP A 285 -17.99 14.41 -28.98
CA ASP A 285 -18.49 14.36 -30.36
C ASP A 285 -17.37 14.48 -31.41
N GLY A 286 -16.33 15.25 -31.10
CA GLY A 286 -15.17 15.45 -31.98
C GLY A 286 -14.19 14.28 -32.03
N ILE A 287 -14.34 13.24 -31.18
CA ILE A 287 -13.34 12.15 -31.07
C ILE A 287 -13.38 11.27 -32.31
N SER A 288 -12.22 11.05 -32.94
CA SER A 288 -12.17 10.29 -34.18
C SER A 288 -12.55 8.80 -33.97
N PRO A 289 -13.20 8.15 -34.96
CA PRO A 289 -13.51 6.71 -34.90
C PRO A 289 -12.28 5.81 -34.71
N ARG A 290 -11.08 6.29 -35.10
CA ARG A 290 -9.82 5.58 -34.91
C ARG A 290 -9.42 5.51 -33.43
N VAL A 291 -9.63 6.60 -32.69
CA VAL A 291 -9.42 6.65 -31.23
C VAL A 291 -10.44 5.76 -30.56
N LEU A 292 -11.74 5.94 -30.87
CA LEU A 292 -12.82 5.14 -30.29
C LEU A 292 -12.55 3.64 -30.39
N LYS A 293 -12.12 3.14 -31.56
CA LYS A 293 -11.82 1.72 -31.78
C LYS A 293 -10.71 1.16 -30.86
N ARG A 294 -9.78 1.99 -30.38
CA ARG A 294 -8.67 1.58 -29.50
C ARG A 294 -9.03 1.61 -28.02
N LEU A 295 -10.07 2.36 -27.65
CA LEU A 295 -10.53 2.47 -26.27
C LEU A 295 -11.11 1.15 -25.76
N PRO A 296 -11.06 0.87 -24.45
CA PRO A 296 -11.75 -0.27 -23.87
C PRO A 296 -13.27 -0.24 -24.12
N ALA A 297 -13.90 -1.40 -24.26
CA ALA A 297 -15.32 -1.55 -24.58
C ALA A 297 -16.23 -0.83 -23.59
N MET A 298 -15.90 -0.86 -22.29
CA MET A 298 -16.68 -0.14 -21.28
C MET A 298 -16.62 1.37 -21.50
N THR A 299 -15.45 1.92 -21.83
CA THR A 299 -15.29 3.35 -22.15
C THR A 299 -16.03 3.71 -23.43
N ARG A 300 -16.02 2.84 -24.46
CA ARG A 300 -16.82 3.05 -25.66
C ARG A 300 -18.32 3.07 -25.37
N LEU A 301 -18.81 2.21 -24.48
CA LEU A 301 -20.20 2.20 -24.04
C LEU A 301 -20.57 3.49 -23.32
N GLN A 302 -19.76 3.92 -22.35
CA GLN A 302 -19.97 5.18 -21.64
C GLN A 302 -19.98 6.39 -22.59
N LEU A 303 -19.03 6.45 -23.54
CA LEU A 303 -18.98 7.52 -24.55
C LEU A 303 -20.17 7.46 -25.50
N HIS A 304 -20.61 6.27 -25.93
CA HIS A 304 -21.78 6.11 -26.79
C HIS A 304 -23.03 6.68 -26.13
N LEU A 305 -23.29 6.30 -24.87
CA LEU A 305 -24.43 6.80 -24.10
C LEU A 305 -24.34 8.29 -23.80
N LEU A 306 -23.12 8.79 -23.51
CA LEU A 306 -22.85 10.22 -23.32
C LEU A 306 -23.17 11.03 -24.58
N CYS A 307 -22.63 10.65 -25.74
CA CYS A 307 -22.87 11.35 -27.01
C CYS A 307 -24.34 11.29 -27.45
N ARG A 308 -25.07 10.21 -27.09
CA ARG A 308 -26.51 10.09 -27.32
C ARG A 308 -27.37 10.77 -26.26
N ARG A 309 -26.75 11.33 -25.21
CA ARG A 309 -27.40 11.99 -24.06
C ARG A 309 -28.41 11.08 -23.34
N MET A 310 -28.11 9.77 -23.28
CA MET A 310 -28.91 8.74 -22.59
C MET A 310 -28.54 8.69 -21.10
N LEU A 311 -28.97 9.72 -20.34
CA LEU A 311 -28.57 9.90 -18.93
C LEU A 311 -28.97 8.71 -18.03
N PRO A 312 -30.23 8.18 -18.05
CA PRO A 312 -30.60 7.06 -17.19
C PRO A 312 -29.74 5.82 -17.43
N GLU A 313 -29.52 5.46 -18.70
CA GLU A 313 -28.69 4.32 -19.10
C GLU A 313 -27.21 4.54 -18.75
N LEU A 314 -26.71 5.77 -18.92
CA LEU A 314 -25.35 6.11 -18.52
C LEU A 314 -25.18 5.95 -17.01
N LEU A 315 -26.11 6.44 -16.19
CA LEU A 315 -26.07 6.26 -14.73
C LEU A 315 -26.12 4.78 -14.33
N GLU A 316 -26.90 3.95 -15.02
CA GLU A 316 -26.92 2.49 -14.81
C GLU A 316 -25.55 1.86 -15.10
N VAL A 317 -24.91 2.22 -16.22
CA VAL A 317 -23.57 1.75 -16.57
C VAL A 317 -22.52 2.25 -15.59
N LEU A 318 -22.61 3.49 -15.12
CA LEU A 318 -21.71 4.03 -14.11
C LEU A 318 -21.86 3.30 -12.77
N ARG A 319 -23.09 2.99 -12.35
CA ARG A 319 -23.36 2.14 -11.17
C ARG A 319 -22.78 0.73 -11.38
N TYR A 320 -22.96 0.14 -12.56
CA TYR A 320 -22.39 -1.16 -12.92
C TYR A 320 -20.85 -1.19 -12.79
N VAL A 321 -20.17 -0.11 -13.21
CA VAL A 321 -18.71 0.06 -13.06
C VAL A 321 -18.32 0.29 -11.60
N GLN A 322 -19.06 1.12 -10.85
CA GLN A 322 -18.82 1.40 -9.43
C GLN A 322 -18.93 0.12 -8.58
N LEU A 323 -19.87 -0.77 -8.93
CA LEU A 323 -20.04 -2.10 -8.34
C LEU A 323 -18.98 -3.11 -8.78
N LYS A 324 -18.00 -2.70 -9.61
CA LYS A 324 -16.91 -3.54 -10.15
C LYS A 324 -17.38 -4.76 -10.95
N LYS A 325 -18.63 -4.75 -11.43
CA LYS A 325 -19.23 -5.89 -12.16
C LYS A 325 -18.63 -6.07 -13.57
N ALA A 326 -18.06 -5.01 -14.16
CA ALA A 326 -17.47 -5.06 -15.51
C ALA A 326 -16.35 -6.10 -15.69
N ALA A 327 -15.53 -6.33 -14.65
CA ALA A 327 -14.45 -7.31 -14.71
C ALA A 327 -14.97 -8.75 -14.82
N ASP A 328 -16.17 -8.99 -14.30
CA ASP A 328 -16.81 -10.31 -14.18
C ASP A 328 -17.89 -10.55 -15.24
N ALA A 329 -18.21 -9.54 -16.07
CA ALA A 329 -19.16 -9.72 -17.16
C ALA A 329 -18.72 -10.90 -18.07
N PRO A 330 -19.66 -11.72 -18.58
CA PRO A 330 -19.34 -12.77 -19.52
C PRO A 330 -18.62 -12.26 -20.77
N ARG A 331 -17.83 -13.14 -21.39
CA ARG A 331 -17.15 -12.91 -22.67
C ARG A 331 -17.68 -13.93 -23.67
N VAL A 332 -18.34 -13.45 -24.71
CA VAL A 332 -19.04 -14.30 -25.67
C VAL A 332 -18.52 -14.10 -27.09
N ARG A 333 -18.60 -15.15 -27.90
CA ARG A 333 -18.23 -15.11 -29.32
C ARG A 333 -19.48 -14.83 -30.14
N ARG A 334 -19.41 -13.88 -31.09
CA ARG A 334 -20.48 -13.62 -32.06
C ARG A 334 -19.93 -13.51 -33.49
N GLY A 335 -20.75 -13.87 -34.47
CA GLY A 335 -20.48 -13.75 -35.91
C GLY A 335 -19.41 -14.71 -36.47
N LEU A 336 -19.22 -14.62 -37.79
CA LEU A 336 -18.33 -15.48 -38.57
C LEU A 336 -16.82 -15.18 -38.38
N ARG A 337 -16.47 -13.98 -37.90
CA ARG A 337 -15.07 -13.50 -37.80
C ARG A 337 -14.35 -13.81 -36.47
N HIS A 338 -14.86 -14.75 -35.67
CA HIS A 338 -14.28 -15.14 -34.37
C HIS A 338 -14.02 -13.96 -33.39
N ARG A 339 -14.90 -12.94 -33.40
CA ARG A 339 -14.80 -11.79 -32.49
C ARG A 339 -15.42 -12.08 -31.13
N TRP A 340 -14.90 -11.42 -30.11
CA TRP A 340 -15.31 -11.54 -28.72
C TRP A 340 -15.95 -10.25 -28.21
N TYR A 341 -17.04 -10.39 -27.48
CA TYR A 341 -17.84 -9.30 -26.95
C TYR A 341 -18.02 -9.48 -25.44
N ALA A 342 -18.14 -8.37 -24.72
CA ALA A 342 -18.51 -8.37 -23.31
C ALA A 342 -20.01 -8.07 -23.15
N GLU A 343 -20.70 -8.91 -22.38
CA GLU A 343 -22.11 -8.71 -22.04
C GLU A 343 -22.23 -7.65 -20.93
N PHE A 344 -21.96 -6.40 -21.30
CA PHE A 344 -22.24 -5.23 -20.47
C PHE A 344 -23.73 -4.86 -20.54
N PRO A 345 -24.23 -3.93 -19.70
CA PRO A 345 -25.62 -3.48 -19.79
C PRO A 345 -26.00 -3.10 -21.24
N PHE A 346 -27.23 -3.44 -21.63
CA PHE A 346 -27.81 -3.21 -22.97
C PHE A 346 -27.15 -3.99 -24.12
N PHE A 347 -26.41 -5.05 -23.83
CA PHE A 347 -25.85 -5.92 -24.86
C PHE A 347 -26.95 -6.67 -25.62
N GLU A 348 -26.98 -6.50 -26.95
CA GLU A 348 -28.00 -7.08 -27.86
C GLU A 348 -29.45 -6.64 -27.54
N ASP A 349 -29.63 -5.54 -26.80
CA ASP A 349 -30.92 -4.89 -26.56
C ASP A 349 -31.28 -3.97 -27.75
N GLU A 350 -32.25 -4.40 -28.56
CA GLU A 350 -32.69 -3.69 -29.75
C GLU A 350 -33.36 -2.34 -29.43
N GLU A 351 -34.04 -2.22 -28.29
CA GLU A 351 -34.73 -0.99 -27.89
C GLU A 351 -33.74 0.13 -27.53
N ARG A 352 -32.59 -0.23 -26.96
CA ARG A 352 -31.54 0.73 -26.58
C ARG A 352 -30.64 1.12 -27.74
N GLY A 353 -30.61 0.32 -28.82
CA GLY A 353 -29.93 0.67 -30.07
C GLY A 353 -28.40 0.76 -29.99
N VAL A 354 -27.75 0.15 -28.99
CA VAL A 354 -26.28 0.22 -28.84
C VAL A 354 -25.59 -0.74 -29.84
N PRO A 355 -24.74 -0.25 -30.75
CA PRO A 355 -24.13 -1.11 -31.78
C PRO A 355 -23.20 -2.18 -31.20
N LEU A 356 -23.24 -3.40 -31.77
CA LEU A 356 -22.44 -4.55 -31.29
C LEU A 356 -20.92 -4.27 -31.20
N HIS A 357 -20.37 -3.44 -32.08
CA HIS A 357 -18.94 -3.12 -32.08
C HIS A 357 -18.49 -2.31 -30.85
N VAL A 358 -19.41 -1.63 -30.16
CA VAL A 358 -19.14 -0.95 -28.88
C VAL A 358 -18.68 -1.96 -27.83
N TYR A 359 -19.23 -3.17 -27.87
CA TYR A 359 -18.94 -4.26 -26.92
C TYR A 359 -17.74 -5.14 -27.30
N ASP A 360 -17.05 -4.88 -28.42
CA ASP A 360 -15.95 -5.73 -28.93
C ASP A 360 -14.69 -5.70 -28.04
N VAL A 361 -14.46 -6.77 -27.29
CA VAL A 361 -13.32 -6.93 -26.36
C VAL A 361 -12.21 -7.79 -26.94
N THR A 362 -12.23 -8.09 -28.24
CA THR A 362 -11.28 -9.04 -28.86
C THR A 362 -9.83 -8.68 -28.53
N ASP A 363 -9.44 -7.42 -28.67
CA ASP A 363 -8.07 -6.96 -28.40
C ASP A 363 -7.78 -6.74 -26.90
N GLU A 364 -8.81 -6.73 -26.06
CA GLU A 364 -8.69 -6.63 -24.59
C GLU A 364 -8.42 -7.98 -23.93
N LEU A 365 -8.70 -9.09 -24.62
CA LEU A 365 -8.35 -10.45 -24.20
C LEU A 365 -6.83 -10.68 -24.36
N ARG A 366 -6.06 -10.12 -23.42
CA ARG A 366 -4.59 -10.15 -23.39
C ARG A 366 -4.05 -11.44 -22.79
N PRO A 367 -2.93 -11.98 -23.31
CA PRO A 367 -2.23 -13.10 -22.69
C PRO A 367 -1.54 -12.67 -21.41
N ALA A 368 -1.43 -13.61 -20.48
CA ALA A 368 -0.78 -13.45 -19.20
C ALA A 368 0.12 -14.68 -19.00
N ALA A 369 1.42 -14.49 -18.76
CA ALA A 369 2.38 -15.58 -18.70
C ALA A 369 3.53 -15.28 -17.75
N TRP A 370 3.81 -16.23 -16.84
CA TRP A 370 4.88 -16.15 -15.85
C TRP A 370 5.63 -17.47 -15.77
N ILE A 371 6.94 -17.37 -15.54
CA ILE A 371 7.68 -18.47 -14.94
C ILE A 371 7.42 -18.40 -13.44
N ASP A 372 7.24 -19.53 -12.78
CA ASP A 372 7.03 -19.61 -11.33
C ASP A 372 8.28 -20.12 -10.64
N ARG A 373 8.84 -21.23 -11.13
CA ARG A 373 10.00 -21.91 -10.57
C ARG A 373 10.93 -22.37 -11.68
N THR A 374 12.23 -22.37 -11.37
CA THR A 374 13.26 -22.95 -12.22
C THR A 374 14.28 -23.66 -11.36
N GLU A 375 14.64 -24.88 -11.72
CA GLU A 375 15.58 -25.70 -10.94
C GLU A 375 16.32 -26.68 -11.85
N TRP A 376 17.46 -27.17 -11.38
CA TRP A 376 18.19 -28.24 -12.05
C TRP A 376 17.75 -29.59 -11.48
N VAL A 377 17.21 -30.46 -12.32
CA VAL A 377 16.80 -31.83 -11.98
C VAL A 377 17.47 -32.78 -12.96
N ASP A 378 18.27 -33.72 -12.47
CA ASP A 378 18.97 -34.73 -13.29
C ASP A 378 19.75 -34.14 -14.47
N GLY A 379 20.39 -32.98 -14.27
CA GLY A 379 21.18 -32.30 -15.31
C GLY A 379 20.37 -31.53 -16.35
N ARG A 380 19.03 -31.54 -16.26
CA ARG A 380 18.12 -30.73 -17.09
C ARG A 380 17.64 -29.51 -16.32
N LEU A 381 17.40 -28.42 -17.03
CA LEU A 381 16.79 -27.23 -16.45
C LEU A 381 15.27 -27.37 -16.52
N ARG A 382 14.64 -27.66 -15.39
CA ARG A 382 13.19 -27.67 -15.22
C ARG A 382 12.68 -26.25 -15.09
N ILE A 383 11.65 -25.93 -15.87
CA ILE A 383 10.92 -24.66 -15.83
C ILE A 383 9.45 -24.97 -15.58
N GLU A 384 8.93 -24.40 -14.51
CA GLU A 384 7.50 -24.42 -14.19
C GLU A 384 6.93 -23.02 -14.37
N GLY A 385 5.73 -22.94 -14.90
CA GLY A 385 5.07 -21.66 -15.09
C GLY A 385 3.59 -21.82 -15.36
N HIS A 386 2.94 -20.70 -15.67
CA HIS A 386 1.56 -20.67 -16.09
C HIS A 386 1.33 -19.64 -17.19
N ALA A 387 0.36 -19.93 -18.06
CA ALA A 387 -0.02 -19.05 -19.16
C ALA A 387 -1.53 -19.17 -19.47
N TYR A 388 -2.22 -18.03 -19.52
CA TYR A 388 -3.66 -17.96 -19.82
C TYR A 388 -4.03 -16.67 -20.59
N ILE A 389 -5.25 -16.61 -21.12
CA ILE A 389 -5.82 -15.38 -21.68
C ILE A 389 -6.77 -14.80 -20.65
N ARG A 390 -6.60 -13.52 -20.27
CA ARG A 390 -7.44 -12.88 -19.26
C ARG A 390 -8.91 -12.91 -19.68
N HIS A 391 -9.81 -13.10 -18.71
CA HIS A 391 -11.25 -13.23 -18.89
C HIS A 391 -11.73 -14.46 -19.69
N LEU A 392 -10.83 -15.39 -20.04
CA LEU A 392 -11.20 -16.66 -20.67
C LEU A 392 -10.91 -17.84 -19.74
N ASP A 393 -11.97 -18.60 -19.46
CA ASP A 393 -11.92 -19.74 -18.55
C ASP A 393 -10.97 -20.85 -19.05
N SER A 394 -10.19 -21.40 -18.13
CA SER A 394 -9.26 -22.52 -18.30
C SER A 394 -9.39 -23.48 -17.10
N SER A 395 -10.64 -23.79 -16.72
CA SER A 395 -10.98 -24.70 -15.62
C SER A 395 -10.73 -26.18 -15.93
N THR A 396 -10.54 -26.54 -17.20
CA THR A 396 -10.26 -27.92 -17.66
C THR A 396 -8.97 -27.98 -18.47
N GLU A 397 -8.32 -29.15 -18.49
CA GLU A 397 -7.05 -29.37 -19.19
C GLU A 397 -7.16 -29.06 -20.70
N ASP A 398 -8.25 -29.50 -21.33
CA ASP A 398 -8.52 -29.32 -22.76
C ASP A 398 -9.11 -27.94 -23.12
N GLY A 399 -9.50 -27.13 -22.12
CA GLY A 399 -10.11 -25.81 -22.34
C GLY A 399 -9.15 -24.81 -23.00
N SER A 400 -7.84 -25.05 -22.91
CA SER A 400 -6.82 -24.26 -23.60
C SER A 400 -5.62 -25.12 -24.03
N ARG A 401 -4.81 -24.63 -24.97
CA ARG A 401 -3.54 -25.24 -25.38
C ARG A 401 -2.40 -24.26 -25.17
N ILE A 402 -1.31 -24.73 -24.55
CA ILE A 402 -0.09 -23.96 -24.28
C ILE A 402 1.04 -24.55 -25.11
N ARG A 403 1.78 -23.70 -25.82
CA ARG A 403 3.00 -24.09 -26.55
C ARG A 403 4.12 -23.12 -26.21
N VAL A 404 5.31 -23.66 -25.94
CA VAL A 404 6.50 -22.88 -25.57
C VAL A 404 7.59 -23.03 -26.62
N TRP A 405 8.27 -21.92 -26.91
CA TRP A 405 9.47 -21.88 -27.74
C TRP A 405 10.58 -21.09 -27.07
N LEU A 406 11.82 -21.44 -27.35
CA LEU A 406 12.98 -20.60 -27.07
C LEU A 406 13.42 -19.90 -28.35
N LEU A 407 13.49 -18.57 -28.31
CA LEU A 407 14.02 -17.74 -29.38
C LEU A 407 15.37 -17.16 -28.97
N ALA A 408 16.43 -17.44 -29.73
CA ALA A 408 17.72 -16.81 -29.51
C ALA A 408 17.63 -15.29 -29.75
N ALA A 409 18.16 -14.47 -28.84
CA ALA A 409 18.07 -13.01 -28.91
C ALA A 409 18.73 -12.41 -30.18
N ASN A 410 19.70 -13.12 -30.76
CA ASN A 410 20.31 -12.77 -32.04
C ASN A 410 19.46 -13.15 -33.28
N LYS A 411 18.25 -13.69 -33.07
CA LYS A 411 17.29 -14.17 -34.08
C LYS A 411 17.79 -15.32 -34.98
N ARG A 412 18.85 -16.04 -34.58
CA ARG A 412 19.45 -17.14 -35.36
C ARG A 412 19.14 -18.54 -34.84
N GLY A 413 18.28 -18.67 -33.83
CA GLY A 413 17.89 -19.96 -33.25
C GLY A 413 16.44 -19.94 -32.76
N LEU A 414 15.70 -20.99 -33.07
CA LEU A 414 14.33 -21.23 -32.60
C LEU A 414 14.18 -22.70 -32.25
N MET A 415 13.69 -22.99 -31.05
CA MET A 415 13.47 -24.36 -30.58
C MET A 415 12.10 -24.47 -29.93
N ARG A 416 11.31 -25.50 -30.28
CA ARG A 416 10.07 -25.84 -29.58
C ARG A 416 10.43 -26.62 -28.31
N VAL A 417 9.84 -26.23 -27.18
CA VAL A 417 10.01 -26.91 -25.90
C VAL A 417 8.73 -27.70 -25.60
N PRO A 418 8.81 -29.04 -25.49
CA PRO A 418 7.68 -29.84 -25.03
C PRO A 418 7.26 -29.41 -23.63
N VAL A 419 5.94 -29.34 -23.40
CA VAL A 419 5.37 -28.97 -22.11
C VAL A 419 4.38 -30.03 -21.65
N ARG A 420 4.37 -30.32 -20.36
CA ARG A 420 3.32 -31.09 -19.68
C ARG A 420 2.42 -30.14 -18.93
N ARG A 421 1.10 -30.28 -19.05
CA ARG A 421 0.14 -29.45 -18.32
C ARG A 421 0.09 -29.86 -16.86
N VAL A 422 -0.10 -28.87 -15.98
CA VAL A 422 -0.25 -29.09 -14.53
C VAL A 422 -1.35 -28.19 -13.99
N ARG A 423 -2.09 -28.70 -13.01
CA ARG A 423 -3.14 -27.96 -12.32
C ARG A 423 -2.52 -26.98 -11.31
N ARG A 424 -3.02 -25.74 -11.29
CA ARG A 424 -2.52 -24.56 -10.59
C ARG A 424 -3.68 -23.68 -10.07
N PRO A 425 -4.47 -24.16 -9.09
CA PRO A 425 -5.58 -23.39 -8.53
C PRO A 425 -5.10 -22.14 -7.78
N ASP A 426 -3.86 -22.15 -7.30
CA ASP A 426 -3.16 -20.99 -6.74
C ASP A 426 -3.07 -19.80 -7.72
N VAL A 427 -3.06 -20.04 -9.04
CA VAL A 427 -3.10 -18.99 -10.08
C VAL A 427 -4.49 -18.36 -10.14
N THR A 428 -5.54 -19.19 -10.07
CA THR A 428 -6.94 -18.73 -10.00
C THR A 428 -7.16 -17.85 -8.78
N ALA A 429 -6.73 -18.30 -7.60
CA ALA A 429 -6.84 -17.57 -6.34
C ALA A 429 -6.19 -16.17 -6.41
N ARG A 430 -5.06 -16.06 -7.11
CA ARG A 430 -4.30 -14.80 -7.29
C ARG A 430 -4.81 -13.92 -8.44
N SER A 431 -5.71 -14.41 -9.29
CA SER A 431 -6.13 -13.73 -10.52
C SER A 431 -7.00 -12.48 -10.32
N ARG A 432 -7.63 -12.38 -9.13
CA ARG A 432 -8.63 -11.35 -8.75
C ARG A 432 -9.90 -11.31 -9.62
N GLN A 433 -10.11 -12.30 -10.48
CA GLN A 433 -11.34 -12.42 -11.29
C GLN A 433 -12.29 -13.37 -10.60
N SER A 434 -13.59 -13.04 -10.55
CA SER A 434 -14.57 -13.88 -9.87
C SER A 434 -15.33 -14.81 -10.82
N ALA A 435 -15.33 -14.50 -12.12
CA ALA A 435 -16.10 -15.23 -13.13
C ALA A 435 -15.35 -16.38 -13.85
N VAL A 436 -14.01 -16.43 -13.80
CA VAL A 436 -13.21 -17.41 -14.57
C VAL A 436 -12.14 -18.09 -13.73
N SER A 437 -11.90 -19.38 -14.01
CA SER A 437 -10.82 -20.17 -13.42
C SER A 437 -9.65 -20.29 -14.39
N TYR A 438 -8.44 -20.37 -13.82
CA TYR A 438 -7.19 -20.63 -14.51
C TYR A 438 -6.50 -21.90 -13.98
N ASP A 439 -7.28 -22.81 -13.38
CA ASP A 439 -6.75 -23.99 -12.71
C ASP A 439 -5.87 -24.84 -13.62
N TRP A 440 -6.14 -24.92 -14.92
CA TRP A 440 -5.30 -25.68 -15.84
C TRP A 440 -4.29 -24.84 -16.62
N SER A 441 -4.05 -23.59 -16.23
CA SER A 441 -3.10 -22.70 -16.92
C SER A 441 -1.62 -23.08 -16.75
N GLY A 442 -1.30 -24.04 -15.88
CA GLY A 442 0.07 -24.44 -15.55
C GLY A 442 0.74 -25.32 -16.60
N PHE A 443 2.07 -25.25 -16.65
CA PHE A 443 2.92 -26.14 -17.42
C PHE A 443 4.27 -26.42 -16.73
N VAL A 444 4.87 -27.55 -17.07
CA VAL A 444 6.24 -27.94 -16.73
C VAL A 444 7.00 -28.28 -18.02
N ALA A 445 8.24 -27.82 -18.12
CA ALA A 445 9.14 -28.05 -19.25
C ALA A 445 10.54 -28.43 -18.75
N ASP A 446 11.09 -29.54 -19.24
CA ASP A 446 12.46 -29.96 -18.93
C ASP A 446 13.37 -29.71 -20.15
N ILE A 447 14.35 -28.81 -19.98
CA ILE A 447 15.26 -28.39 -21.05
C ILE A 447 16.61 -29.07 -20.86
N ASP A 448 17.01 -29.85 -21.86
CA ASP A 448 18.37 -30.36 -21.95
C ASP A 448 19.31 -29.22 -22.38
N PRO A 449 20.33 -28.85 -21.57
CA PRO A 449 21.21 -27.74 -21.92
C PRO A 449 21.96 -27.97 -23.26
N SER A 450 22.19 -29.22 -23.67
CA SER A 450 22.84 -29.52 -24.96
C SER A 450 22.03 -29.02 -26.17
N SER A 451 20.70 -28.89 -26.03
CA SER A 451 19.83 -28.38 -27.10
C SER A 451 19.95 -26.87 -27.31
N LEU A 452 20.64 -26.15 -26.40
CA LEU A 452 20.91 -24.71 -26.51
C LEU A 452 22.12 -24.40 -27.40
N ARG A 453 22.79 -25.42 -27.96
CA ARG A 453 23.87 -25.25 -28.95
C ARG A 453 23.31 -24.69 -30.25
N MET A 454 23.97 -23.68 -30.81
CA MET A 454 23.64 -23.12 -32.12
C MET A 454 24.57 -23.71 -33.17
N PHE A 455 24.01 -24.43 -34.15
CA PHE A 455 24.77 -25.16 -35.18
C PHE A 455 25.84 -26.08 -34.57
N GLY A 456 25.47 -26.81 -33.50
CA GLY A 456 26.35 -27.73 -32.78
C GLY A 456 27.39 -27.07 -31.85
N ARG A 457 27.47 -25.73 -31.79
CA ARG A 457 28.47 -25.00 -30.98
C ARG A 457 27.84 -24.21 -29.84
N TRP A 458 28.55 -24.11 -28.72
CA TRP A 458 28.21 -23.20 -27.63
C TRP A 458 28.54 -21.75 -28.02
N ARG A 459 27.59 -20.85 -27.83
CA ARG A 459 27.75 -19.42 -28.15
C ARG A 459 27.11 -18.60 -27.04
N ASP A 460 27.69 -17.42 -26.78
CA ASP A 460 27.13 -16.47 -25.82
C ASP A 460 25.81 -15.93 -26.37
N VAL A 461 24.69 -16.32 -25.77
CA VAL A 461 23.36 -15.94 -26.23
C VAL A 461 22.34 -15.97 -25.10
N ASP A 462 21.33 -15.11 -25.20
CA ASP A 462 20.13 -15.18 -24.38
C ASP A 462 19.04 -15.88 -25.17
N TRP A 463 18.53 -16.99 -24.66
CA TRP A 463 17.34 -17.64 -25.17
C TRP A 463 16.12 -17.06 -24.46
N ILE A 464 15.19 -16.52 -25.23
CA ILE A 464 13.98 -15.85 -24.75
C ILE A 464 12.82 -16.84 -24.84
N PRO A 465 12.22 -17.27 -23.71
CA PRO A 465 11.04 -18.12 -23.73
C PRO A 465 9.81 -17.32 -24.19
N CYS A 466 9.13 -17.87 -25.19
CA CYS A 466 7.91 -17.37 -25.80
C CYS A 466 6.80 -18.40 -25.62
N VAL A 467 5.56 -17.95 -25.42
CA VAL A 467 4.38 -18.80 -25.29
C VAL A 467 3.30 -18.43 -26.29
N GLU A 468 2.59 -19.43 -26.79
CA GLU A 468 1.34 -19.32 -27.53
C GLU A 468 0.26 -20.01 -26.71
N ILE A 469 -0.84 -19.30 -26.55
CA ILE A 469 -2.03 -19.75 -25.84
C ILE A 469 -3.16 -19.77 -26.85
N VAL A 470 -3.82 -20.91 -26.98
CA VAL A 470 -5.05 -21.06 -27.76
C VAL A 470 -6.17 -21.44 -26.82
N ASN A 471 -7.18 -20.58 -26.65
CA ASN A 471 -8.34 -20.84 -25.81
C ASN A 471 -9.62 -20.50 -26.62
N ARG A 472 -10.54 -21.47 -26.75
CA ARG A 472 -11.81 -21.34 -27.50
C ARG A 472 -11.64 -20.71 -28.91
N GLY A 473 -10.54 -21.06 -29.60
CA GLY A 473 -10.19 -20.57 -30.94
C GLY A 473 -9.42 -19.24 -30.96
N LEU A 474 -9.34 -18.50 -29.84
CA LEU A 474 -8.53 -17.29 -29.74
C LEU A 474 -7.05 -17.63 -29.52
N ARG A 475 -6.19 -17.14 -30.41
CA ARG A 475 -4.73 -17.31 -30.31
C ARG A 475 -4.07 -16.03 -29.78
N ARG A 476 -3.21 -16.16 -28.76
CA ARG A 476 -2.37 -15.06 -28.24
C ARG A 476 -0.94 -15.54 -28.04
N ARG A 477 0.02 -14.64 -28.24
CA ARG A 477 1.45 -14.90 -28.03
C ARG A 477 2.05 -13.83 -27.13
N THR A 478 2.98 -14.22 -26.27
CA THR A 478 3.75 -13.29 -25.43
C THR A 478 5.06 -13.93 -24.99
N THR A 479 5.92 -13.15 -24.35
CA THR A 479 7.07 -13.67 -23.59
C THR A 479 6.70 -13.82 -22.12
N PHE A 480 7.44 -14.64 -21.40
CA PHE A 480 7.23 -14.80 -19.96
C PHE A 480 7.77 -13.61 -19.18
N SER A 481 6.94 -13.13 -18.25
CA SER A 481 7.39 -12.23 -17.19
C SER A 481 8.37 -12.95 -16.27
N ASN A 482 9.09 -12.19 -15.44
CA ASN A 482 10.02 -12.76 -14.47
C ASN A 482 9.34 -13.75 -13.51
N PRO A 483 10.12 -14.69 -12.95
CA PRO A 483 9.74 -15.49 -11.80
C PRO A 483 9.09 -14.66 -10.70
N ARG A 484 7.92 -15.09 -10.21
CA ARG A 484 7.35 -14.57 -8.96
C ARG A 484 8.07 -15.27 -7.81
N LEU A 485 9.16 -14.68 -7.36
CA LEU A 485 10.06 -15.26 -6.36
C LEU A 485 9.36 -15.35 -5.00
N THR A 486 8.86 -16.54 -4.66
CA THR A 486 8.51 -16.95 -3.28
C THR A 486 9.49 -17.99 -2.72
N GLY A 487 10.52 -18.33 -3.49
CA GLY A 487 11.66 -19.17 -3.13
C GLY A 487 12.95 -18.58 -3.72
N PRO A 488 13.99 -19.39 -4.05
CA PRO A 488 15.30 -18.88 -4.45
C PRO A 488 15.22 -17.76 -5.48
N GLN A 489 15.64 -16.56 -5.08
CA GLN A 489 15.46 -15.35 -5.88
C GLN A 489 16.05 -15.46 -7.30
N TRP A 490 17.01 -16.36 -7.51
CA TRP A 490 17.63 -16.63 -8.81
C TRP A 490 18.14 -18.08 -8.81
N PRO A 491 17.86 -18.90 -9.85
CA PRO A 491 18.36 -20.28 -9.91
C PRO A 491 19.88 -20.33 -10.03
N ALA A 492 20.50 -21.36 -9.45
CA ALA A 492 21.93 -21.59 -9.60
C ALA A 492 22.29 -21.77 -11.09
N ASP A 493 23.41 -21.17 -11.49
CA ASP A 493 24.04 -21.49 -12.76
C ASP A 493 24.63 -22.90 -12.71
N ARG A 494 24.70 -23.56 -13.86
CA ARG A 494 25.37 -24.85 -14.00
C ARG A 494 26.38 -24.80 -15.12
N GLU A 495 27.55 -25.37 -14.87
CA GLU A 495 28.53 -25.61 -15.91
C GLU A 495 28.12 -26.84 -16.73
N CYS A 496 27.81 -26.62 -18.01
CA CYS A 496 27.26 -27.65 -18.91
C CYS A 496 28.29 -28.15 -19.95
N ALA A 497 29.43 -27.47 -20.04
CA ALA A 497 30.63 -27.85 -20.78
C ALA A 497 31.81 -27.02 -20.22
N PRO A 498 33.09 -27.37 -20.47
CA PRO A 498 34.24 -26.65 -19.92
C PRO A 498 34.19 -25.13 -20.12
N GLY A 499 33.98 -24.39 -19.03
CA GLY A 499 33.74 -22.95 -18.95
C GLY A 499 32.58 -22.42 -19.78
N VAL A 500 31.53 -23.23 -19.99
CA VAL A 500 30.23 -22.82 -20.52
C VAL A 500 29.18 -23.02 -19.43
N ARG A 501 28.56 -21.93 -19.01
CA ARG A 501 27.52 -21.93 -18.00
C ARG A 501 26.15 -21.60 -18.56
N VAL A 502 25.15 -22.30 -18.06
CA VAL A 502 23.74 -22.08 -18.37
C VAL A 502 23.03 -21.66 -17.09
N GLN A 503 22.20 -20.62 -17.18
CA GLN A 503 21.43 -20.11 -16.04
C GLN A 503 20.10 -19.51 -16.49
N GLY A 504 19.04 -19.73 -15.71
CA GLY A 504 17.81 -18.94 -15.83
C GLY A 504 17.96 -17.59 -15.15
N VAL A 505 17.68 -16.49 -15.85
CA VAL A 505 17.87 -15.13 -15.32
C VAL A 505 16.60 -14.31 -15.47
N ALA A 506 16.08 -13.81 -14.35
CA ALA A 506 15.09 -12.74 -14.35
C ALA A 506 15.75 -11.41 -14.79
N SER A 507 15.29 -10.80 -15.88
CA SER A 507 15.76 -9.47 -16.33
C SER A 507 14.87 -8.35 -15.82
N ARG A 508 15.09 -7.09 -16.20
CA ARG A 508 14.14 -6.02 -15.81
C ARG A 508 12.75 -6.24 -16.40
N ARG A 509 12.63 -6.89 -17.58
CA ARG A 509 11.37 -6.99 -18.33
C ARG A 509 10.85 -8.40 -18.56
N ARG A 510 11.71 -9.42 -18.46
CA ARG A 510 11.40 -10.81 -18.85
C ARG A 510 12.39 -11.83 -18.31
N PHE A 511 11.98 -13.07 -18.21
CA PHE A 511 12.87 -14.19 -17.97
C PHE A 511 13.66 -14.56 -19.23
N VAL A 512 14.94 -14.92 -19.09
CA VAL A 512 15.79 -15.44 -20.18
C VAL A 512 16.61 -16.63 -19.70
N LEU A 513 16.97 -17.53 -20.61
CA LEU A 513 17.97 -18.56 -20.38
C LEU A 513 19.30 -18.10 -20.96
N GLN A 514 20.26 -17.84 -20.08
CA GLN A 514 21.55 -17.30 -20.41
C GLN A 514 22.54 -18.44 -20.66
N VAL A 515 23.17 -18.44 -21.83
CA VAL A 515 24.35 -19.26 -22.11
C VAL A 515 25.55 -18.32 -22.16
N ARG A 516 26.55 -18.54 -21.30
CA ARG A 516 27.78 -17.74 -21.26
C ARG A 516 29.01 -18.60 -21.14
N ARG A 517 30.06 -18.19 -21.84
CA ARG A 517 31.42 -18.64 -21.63
C ARG A 517 32.06 -17.79 -20.53
N THR A 518 32.64 -18.44 -19.53
CA THR A 518 33.36 -17.74 -18.46
C THR A 518 34.65 -17.18 -19.04
N ALA A 519 34.70 -15.86 -19.24
CA ALA A 519 35.90 -15.18 -19.74
C ALA A 519 36.94 -14.94 -18.63
N ALA A 520 36.46 -14.68 -17.41
CA ALA A 520 37.27 -14.53 -16.21
C ALA A 520 36.42 -14.87 -14.97
N ALA A 521 37.07 -15.30 -13.90
CA ALA A 521 36.43 -15.59 -12.62
C ALA A 521 37.28 -15.16 -11.43
N VAL A 522 36.62 -14.77 -10.35
CA VAL A 522 37.19 -14.59 -9.01
C VAL A 522 36.86 -15.82 -8.19
N VAL A 523 37.89 -16.43 -7.60
CA VAL A 523 37.86 -17.72 -6.90
C VAL A 523 38.29 -17.60 -5.43
N GLY A 524 38.77 -16.43 -5.01
CA GLY A 524 39.19 -16.16 -3.65
C GLY A 524 39.23 -14.66 -3.36
N CYS A 525 39.10 -14.30 -2.09
CA CYS A 525 39.29 -12.94 -1.62
C CYS A 525 39.79 -12.92 -0.17
N HIS A 526 40.51 -11.87 0.19
CA HIS A 526 40.91 -11.59 1.57
C HIS A 526 41.13 -10.10 1.76
N LEU A 527 41.14 -9.66 3.01
CA LEU A 527 41.48 -8.29 3.39
C LEU A 527 42.87 -8.26 4.01
N GLU A 528 43.74 -7.36 3.54
CA GLU A 528 45.09 -7.15 4.07
C GLU A 528 45.25 -5.68 4.50
N GLY A 529 46.10 -5.41 5.51
CA GLY A 529 46.41 -4.03 5.91
C GLY A 529 45.38 -3.33 6.81
N GLY A 530 44.73 -4.06 7.73
CA GLY A 530 43.76 -3.45 8.67
C GLY A 530 43.26 -4.40 9.75
N ARG A 531 44.14 -4.96 10.58
CA ARG A 531 43.72 -5.73 11.77
C ARG A 531 43.49 -4.81 12.97
N PRO A 532 42.39 -4.96 13.72
CA PRO A 532 42.30 -4.42 15.07
C PRO A 532 43.09 -5.33 16.01
N ALA A 533 44.23 -4.86 16.50
CA ALA A 533 44.84 -5.43 17.70
C ALA A 533 44.08 -4.82 18.89
N GLY A 534 43.08 -5.54 19.41
CA GLY A 534 42.44 -5.28 20.71
C GLY A 534 42.02 -3.83 20.99
N GLY A 535 40.77 -3.47 20.66
CA GLY A 535 40.10 -2.29 21.21
C GLY A 535 40.53 -0.94 20.62
N LEU A 536 39.54 -0.20 20.11
CA LEU A 536 39.57 1.22 19.70
C LEU A 536 40.43 1.60 18.47
N GLU A 537 39.70 1.90 17.38
CA GLU A 537 40.02 2.81 16.27
C GLU A 537 41.45 2.80 15.69
N THR A 538 41.70 1.92 14.72
CA THR A 538 42.77 2.11 13.70
C THR A 538 42.14 2.44 12.35
N GLY A 539 42.64 3.48 11.68
CA GLY A 539 42.06 4.07 10.47
C GLY A 539 42.04 3.16 9.24
N LEU A 540 41.23 3.55 8.25
CA LEU A 540 41.10 2.90 6.93
C LEU A 540 42.34 3.06 6.02
N GLU A 541 43.36 3.81 6.45
CA GLU A 541 44.57 4.09 5.69
C GLU A 541 45.42 2.82 5.55
N GLY A 542 45.44 2.24 4.34
CA GLY A 542 46.23 1.05 4.01
C GLY A 542 45.44 -0.25 3.88
N ALA A 543 44.13 -0.28 4.17
CA ALA A 543 43.32 -1.48 4.00
C ALA A 543 43.03 -1.78 2.52
N GLU A 544 43.47 -2.96 2.06
CA GLU A 544 43.35 -3.42 0.67
C GLU A 544 42.51 -4.70 0.60
N LEU A 545 41.48 -4.67 -0.27
CA LEU A 545 40.72 -5.86 -0.63
C LEU A 545 41.41 -6.57 -1.79
N TRP A 546 41.87 -7.79 -1.55
CA TRP A 546 42.51 -8.63 -2.55
C TRP A 546 41.53 -9.64 -3.15
N LEU A 547 41.60 -9.79 -4.46
CA LEU A 547 40.75 -10.67 -5.27
C LEU A 547 41.62 -11.58 -6.13
N ASP A 548 41.50 -12.89 -5.92
CA ASP A 548 42.26 -13.90 -6.63
C ASP A 548 41.38 -14.56 -7.70
N GLY A 549 41.91 -14.76 -8.90
CA GLY A 549 41.12 -15.20 -10.03
C GLY A 549 41.91 -15.73 -11.22
N TRP A 550 41.21 -15.90 -12.34
CA TRP A 550 41.78 -16.22 -13.65
C TRP A 550 41.04 -15.54 -14.79
N SER A 551 41.72 -15.40 -15.92
CA SER A 551 41.20 -14.86 -17.19
C SER A 551 41.67 -15.70 -18.37
N ARG A 552 40.79 -15.96 -19.34
CA ARG A 552 41.10 -16.66 -20.61
C ARG A 552 41.88 -15.83 -21.60
N THR A 553 41.87 -14.51 -21.41
CA THR A 553 42.62 -13.57 -22.23
C THR A 553 43.68 -12.89 -21.38
N PRO A 554 44.89 -12.66 -21.90
CA PRO A 554 45.89 -11.84 -21.22
C PRO A 554 45.32 -10.48 -20.82
N LEU A 555 45.64 -10.02 -19.60
CA LEU A 555 45.10 -8.77 -19.06
C LEU A 555 45.81 -7.51 -19.60
N GLY A 556 46.88 -7.68 -20.39
CA GLY A 556 47.69 -6.59 -20.97
C GLY A 556 48.75 -6.04 -20.02
N ASP A 557 49.47 -5.01 -20.46
CA ASP A 557 50.53 -4.36 -19.68
C ASP A 557 49.96 -3.42 -18.61
N LYS A 558 50.43 -3.58 -17.35
CA LYS A 558 49.97 -2.84 -16.15
C LYS A 558 48.44 -2.84 -15.97
N PRO A 559 47.81 -4.03 -15.88
CA PRO A 559 46.36 -4.13 -15.83
C PRO A 559 45.79 -3.52 -14.55
N ARG A 560 44.60 -2.91 -14.65
CA ARG A 560 43.87 -2.32 -13.51
C ARG A 560 42.45 -2.86 -13.40
N ILE A 561 42.03 -3.16 -12.18
CA ILE A 561 40.64 -3.45 -11.84
C ILE A 561 39.91 -2.14 -11.57
N VAL A 562 38.64 -2.05 -11.96
CA VAL A 562 37.80 -0.87 -11.80
C VAL A 562 36.52 -1.25 -11.08
N ALA A 563 36.23 -0.55 -9.99
CA ALA A 563 34.96 -0.58 -9.28
C ALA A 563 34.21 0.75 -9.50
N VAL A 564 32.93 0.65 -9.88
CA VAL A 564 32.05 1.80 -10.11
C VAL A 564 30.76 1.64 -9.28
N PRO A 565 30.35 2.63 -8.47
CA PRO A 565 29.13 2.54 -7.71
C PRO A 565 27.93 2.64 -8.64
N LYS A 566 26.90 1.86 -8.35
CA LYS A 566 25.67 1.83 -9.14
C LYS A 566 24.95 3.19 -9.02
N GLY A 567 24.92 3.94 -10.12
CA GLY A 567 24.25 5.25 -10.19
C GLY A 567 25.16 6.45 -9.90
N GLY A 568 26.47 6.25 -9.75
CA GLY A 568 27.45 7.32 -9.57
C GLY A 568 28.57 7.31 -10.62
N HIS A 569 29.39 8.36 -10.61
CA HIS A 569 30.54 8.50 -11.50
C HIS A 569 31.89 8.23 -10.83
N ALA A 570 31.92 8.07 -9.49
CA ALA A 570 33.14 7.77 -8.76
C ALA A 570 33.75 6.45 -9.24
N LYS A 571 35.07 6.40 -9.37
CA LYS A 571 35.78 5.18 -9.78
C LYS A 571 36.85 4.87 -8.75
N VAL A 572 36.85 3.64 -8.27
CA VAL A 572 37.94 3.10 -7.47
C VAL A 572 38.71 2.14 -8.35
N THR A 573 40.03 2.31 -8.42
CA THR A 573 40.88 1.48 -9.28
C THR A 573 42.07 0.97 -8.50
N GLY A 574 42.58 -0.20 -8.86
CA GLY A 574 43.83 -0.71 -8.32
C GLY A 574 44.53 -1.67 -9.28
N PRO A 575 45.80 -2.01 -8.99
CA PRO A 575 46.61 -2.85 -9.88
C PRO A 575 46.14 -4.31 -9.87
N VAL A 576 46.45 -4.98 -10.97
CA VAL A 576 46.28 -6.42 -11.15
C VAL A 576 47.63 -7.02 -11.51
N GLU A 577 47.99 -8.10 -10.85
CA GLU A 577 49.28 -8.77 -10.97
C GLU A 577 49.07 -10.25 -11.39
N PRO A 578 50.00 -10.84 -12.15
CA PRO A 578 49.98 -12.28 -12.41
C PRO A 578 50.02 -13.07 -11.09
N PHE A 579 49.21 -14.11 -10.99
CA PHE A 579 49.13 -14.96 -9.81
C PHE A 579 49.04 -16.42 -10.24
N ASP A 580 49.89 -17.28 -9.70
CA ASP A 580 49.79 -18.70 -9.98
C ASP A 580 48.66 -19.31 -9.14
N ASN A 581 47.62 -19.74 -9.82
CA ASN A 581 46.44 -20.36 -9.21
C ASN A 581 46.34 -21.87 -9.49
N GLY A 582 47.42 -22.47 -10.01
CA GLY A 582 47.46 -23.89 -10.35
C GLY A 582 46.68 -24.30 -11.60
N ARG A 583 46.08 -23.34 -12.34
CA ARG A 583 45.35 -23.57 -13.61
C ARG A 583 46.13 -23.11 -14.85
N SER A 584 47.38 -22.72 -14.68
CA SER A 584 48.30 -22.24 -15.72
C SER A 584 48.52 -23.25 -16.87
N GLY A 585 48.31 -24.55 -16.63
CA GLY A 585 48.36 -25.60 -17.66
C GLY A 585 47.11 -25.73 -18.55
N GLU A 586 46.00 -25.06 -18.24
CA GLU A 586 44.74 -25.12 -19.01
C GLU A 586 44.61 -23.96 -20.03
N GLY A 587 45.65 -23.13 -20.20
CA GLY A 587 45.62 -21.93 -21.04
C GLY A 587 44.96 -20.71 -20.38
N ASP A 588 44.69 -20.78 -19.07
CA ASP A 588 44.14 -19.69 -18.27
C ASP A 588 45.27 -18.86 -17.62
N HIS A 589 45.09 -17.54 -17.55
CA HIS A 589 46.02 -16.61 -16.91
C HIS A 589 45.51 -16.24 -15.51
N GLY A 590 46.16 -16.75 -14.47
CA GLY A 590 45.83 -16.40 -13.09
C GLY A 590 46.18 -14.95 -12.76
N PHE A 591 45.34 -14.31 -11.95
CA PHE A 591 45.53 -12.92 -11.53
C PHE A 591 45.21 -12.71 -10.06
N ARG A 592 45.83 -11.70 -9.48
CA ARG A 592 45.51 -11.15 -8.17
C ARG A 592 45.32 -9.64 -8.31
N ALA A 593 44.17 -9.13 -7.90
CA ALA A 593 43.79 -7.73 -8.03
C ALA A 593 43.58 -7.11 -6.66
N LYS A 594 44.00 -5.86 -6.45
CA LYS A 594 43.79 -5.14 -5.20
C LYS A 594 42.96 -3.89 -5.37
N LEU A 595 42.04 -3.65 -4.43
CA LEU A 595 41.16 -2.46 -4.40
C LEU A 595 41.30 -1.74 -3.06
N PRO A 596 41.55 -0.42 -3.04
CA PRO A 596 41.64 0.34 -1.79
C PRO A 596 40.25 0.46 -1.14
N VAL A 597 40.11 -0.07 0.08
CA VAL A 597 38.82 -0.09 0.80
C VAL A 597 38.34 1.32 1.12
N ALA A 598 39.25 2.23 1.46
CA ALA A 598 38.94 3.64 1.72
C ALA A 598 38.19 4.33 0.57
N GLY A 599 38.39 3.90 -0.68
CA GLY A 599 37.65 4.42 -1.84
C GLY A 599 36.23 3.84 -1.93
N LEU A 600 36.05 2.57 -1.57
CA LEU A 600 34.76 1.87 -1.64
C LEU A 600 33.80 2.36 -0.55
N VAL A 601 34.30 2.50 0.69
CA VAL A 601 33.46 2.86 1.85
C VAL A 601 32.93 4.29 1.82
N ARG A 602 33.50 5.16 0.97
CA ARG A 602 32.98 6.54 0.73
C ARG A 602 31.59 6.57 0.10
N HIS A 603 31.20 5.49 -0.59
CA HIS A 603 29.89 5.37 -1.21
C HIS A 603 29.25 4.02 -0.85
N PRO A 604 28.40 3.97 0.18
CA PRO A 604 27.59 2.80 0.50
C PRO A 604 26.76 2.34 -0.70
N GLY A 605 26.54 1.03 -0.82
CA GLY A 605 25.72 0.41 -1.86
C GLY A 605 26.46 -0.59 -2.74
N ASP A 606 25.86 -0.86 -3.91
CA ASP A 606 26.35 -1.85 -4.87
C ASP A 606 27.44 -1.24 -5.77
N TRP A 607 28.59 -1.90 -5.85
CA TRP A 607 29.71 -1.58 -6.74
C TRP A 607 29.83 -2.64 -7.85
N GLU A 608 29.79 -2.18 -9.10
CA GLU A 608 30.08 -3.03 -10.26
C GLU A 608 31.59 -3.15 -10.48
N ILE A 609 32.06 -4.39 -10.67
CA ILE A 609 33.48 -4.71 -10.84
C ILE A 609 33.77 -5.09 -12.30
N THR A 610 34.83 -4.51 -12.84
CA THR A 610 35.30 -4.75 -14.20
C THR A 610 36.80 -4.92 -14.24
N LEU A 611 37.26 -5.95 -14.94
CA LEU A 611 38.64 -6.19 -15.33
C LEU A 611 38.99 -5.41 -16.62
N PRO A 612 40.28 -5.31 -17.00
CA PRO A 612 40.71 -4.76 -18.28
C PRO A 612 39.91 -5.30 -19.47
N GLY A 613 39.65 -4.44 -20.46
CA GLY A 613 38.78 -4.78 -21.60
C GLY A 613 37.28 -4.78 -21.28
N GLY A 614 36.87 -4.35 -20.09
CA GLY A 614 35.45 -4.25 -19.70
C GLY A 614 34.82 -5.58 -19.29
N VAL A 615 35.64 -6.60 -19.01
CA VAL A 615 35.18 -7.94 -18.63
C VAL A 615 34.63 -7.91 -17.20
N LYS A 616 33.38 -8.33 -17.01
CA LYS A 616 32.78 -8.52 -15.68
C LYS A 616 33.09 -9.94 -15.20
N PRO A 617 33.90 -10.13 -14.15
CA PRO A 617 34.29 -11.47 -13.74
C PRO A 617 33.11 -12.25 -13.15
N TYR A 618 33.07 -13.55 -13.40
CA TYR A 618 32.26 -14.50 -12.66
C TYR A 618 32.73 -14.56 -11.19
N LEU A 619 31.83 -14.79 -10.25
CA LEU A 619 32.20 -15.01 -8.84
C LEU A 619 31.86 -16.45 -8.44
N GLU A 620 32.88 -17.21 -8.02
CA GLU A 620 32.67 -18.58 -7.54
C GLU A 620 31.79 -18.64 -6.30
N GLU A 621 31.02 -19.73 -6.22
CA GLU A 621 30.04 -19.97 -5.16
C GLU A 621 30.66 -19.87 -3.76
N LYS A 622 31.81 -20.53 -3.55
CA LYS A 622 32.53 -20.53 -2.28
C LYS A 622 33.01 -19.16 -1.81
N SER A 623 33.17 -18.20 -2.74
CA SER A 623 33.64 -16.85 -2.46
C SER A 623 32.51 -15.84 -2.32
N ALA A 624 31.28 -16.24 -2.66
CA ALA A 624 30.11 -15.41 -2.53
C ALA A 624 29.62 -15.38 -1.07
N GLY A 625 29.24 -14.20 -0.59
CA GLY A 625 28.77 -13.99 0.78
C GLY A 625 29.90 -13.71 1.79
N ILE A 626 31.17 -13.84 1.39
CA ILE A 626 32.30 -13.43 2.24
C ILE A 626 32.19 -11.93 2.51
N ALA A 627 32.14 -11.56 3.79
CA ALA A 627 32.04 -10.20 4.25
C ALA A 627 33.22 -9.85 5.17
N PHE A 628 33.74 -8.64 5.00
CA PHE A 628 34.84 -8.12 5.79
C PHE A 628 34.35 -6.93 6.62
N PRO A 629 34.49 -6.96 7.95
CA PRO A 629 34.17 -5.81 8.79
C PRO A 629 35.16 -4.66 8.50
N VAL A 630 34.64 -3.44 8.40
CA VAL A 630 35.43 -2.22 8.20
C VAL A 630 34.91 -1.11 9.12
N PRO A 631 35.70 -0.09 9.49
CA PRO A 631 35.21 1.04 10.26
C PRO A 631 33.94 1.64 9.63
N GLY A 632 32.83 1.65 10.39
CA GLY A 632 31.54 2.17 9.94
C GLY A 632 30.63 1.18 9.20
N GLY A 633 31.03 -0.09 9.01
CA GLY A 633 30.17 -1.08 8.35
C GLY A 633 30.88 -2.36 7.88
N GLU A 634 30.57 -2.80 6.67
CA GLU A 634 31.18 -3.99 6.04
C GLU A 634 31.29 -3.89 4.52
N VAL A 635 32.15 -4.74 3.97
CA VAL A 635 32.29 -5.00 2.53
C VAL A 635 32.01 -6.47 2.25
N GLU A 636 30.91 -6.78 1.54
CA GLU A 636 30.53 -8.13 1.11
C GLU A 636 30.83 -8.36 -0.38
N LEU A 637 31.39 -9.52 -0.72
CA LEU A 637 31.40 -10.01 -2.09
C LEU A 637 30.08 -10.71 -2.39
N ALA A 638 29.32 -10.19 -3.34
CA ALA A 638 28.03 -10.76 -3.71
C ALA A 638 27.98 -11.16 -5.19
N ARG A 639 27.11 -12.12 -5.49
CA ARG A 639 26.81 -12.50 -6.87
C ARG A 639 25.68 -11.62 -7.40
N THR A 640 25.83 -11.17 -8.64
CA THR A 640 24.70 -10.63 -9.39
C THR A 640 23.79 -11.77 -9.85
N ARG A 641 22.58 -11.41 -10.26
CA ARG A 641 21.66 -12.28 -11.00
C ARG A 641 22.20 -12.96 -12.27
N ARG A 642 23.33 -12.47 -12.80
CA ARG A 642 24.04 -13.03 -13.96
C ARG A 642 25.30 -13.77 -13.54
N SER A 643 25.40 -14.10 -12.24
CA SER A 643 26.55 -14.77 -11.65
C SER A 643 27.88 -14.02 -11.73
N THR A 644 27.86 -12.74 -12.10
CA THR A 644 29.04 -11.89 -12.07
C THR A 644 29.27 -11.35 -10.66
N MET A 645 30.50 -10.95 -10.37
CA MET A 645 30.86 -10.31 -9.11
C MET A 645 30.24 -8.91 -8.97
N ARG A 646 29.88 -8.57 -7.74
CA ARG A 646 29.73 -7.18 -7.26
C ARG A 646 30.34 -7.08 -5.86
N ILE A 647 30.68 -5.87 -5.45
CA ILE A 647 30.99 -5.57 -4.06
C ILE A 647 29.79 -4.84 -3.46
N VAL A 648 29.38 -5.18 -2.26
CA VAL A 648 28.32 -4.49 -1.52
C VAL A 648 28.96 -3.86 -0.30
N VAL A 649 28.92 -2.54 -0.25
CA VAL A 649 29.36 -1.76 0.91
C VAL A 649 28.12 -1.44 1.73
N ARG A 650 28.09 -1.87 2.99
CA ARG A 650 27.01 -1.52 3.93
C ARG A 650 27.55 -0.65 5.04
N GLU A 651 26.70 0.24 5.51
CA GLU A 651 26.88 0.91 6.79
C GLU A 651 26.56 -0.06 7.93
N ARG A 652 26.60 0.44 9.17
CA ARG A 652 26.28 -0.35 10.38
C ARG A 652 24.83 -0.85 10.34
N VAL A 653 24.64 -2.13 10.03
CA VAL A 653 23.31 -2.76 9.91
C VAL A 653 23.26 -4.11 10.63
N LEU A 654 22.05 -4.59 10.89
CA LEU A 654 21.80 -5.97 11.31
C LEU A 654 21.60 -6.85 10.07
N ALA A 655 22.57 -7.72 9.77
CA ALA A 655 22.60 -8.53 8.54
C ALA A 655 22.33 -10.01 8.81
N VAL A 656 21.18 -10.52 8.37
CA VAL A 656 20.72 -11.91 8.48
C VAL A 656 21.41 -12.78 7.42
N ASP A 657 22.05 -13.86 7.87
CA ASP A 657 22.72 -14.86 7.03
C ASP A 657 22.06 -16.25 7.05
N VAL A 658 21.28 -16.55 8.10
CA VAL A 658 20.50 -17.79 8.23
C VAL A 658 19.03 -17.47 8.54
N VAL A 659 18.13 -18.14 7.82
CA VAL A 659 16.67 -18.03 8.00
C VAL A 659 16.09 -19.43 7.98
N SER A 660 15.42 -19.84 9.07
CA SER A 660 14.84 -21.19 9.15
C SER A 660 13.55 -21.21 9.97
N TRP A 661 12.69 -22.17 9.64
CA TRP A 661 11.52 -22.52 10.45
C TRP A 661 11.85 -23.72 11.32
N SER A 662 11.25 -23.74 12.51
CA SER A 662 11.14 -24.96 13.32
C SER A 662 9.75 -25.57 13.15
N ASP A 663 9.62 -26.85 13.49
CA ASP A 663 8.38 -27.62 13.29
C ASP A 663 7.18 -27.05 14.06
N ASP A 664 7.43 -26.34 15.17
CA ASP A 664 6.40 -25.66 15.99
C ASP A 664 6.02 -24.26 15.45
N GLY A 665 6.55 -23.87 14.30
CA GLY A 665 6.29 -22.60 13.63
C GLY A 665 7.02 -21.41 14.22
N ALA A 666 8.08 -21.62 15.02
CA ALA A 666 8.99 -20.52 15.36
C ALA A 666 9.96 -20.23 14.20
N LEU A 667 10.06 -18.95 13.84
CA LEU A 667 11.01 -18.39 12.90
C LEU A 667 12.32 -18.10 13.63
N ARG A 668 13.42 -18.64 13.12
CA ARG A 668 14.78 -18.38 13.58
C ARG A 668 15.52 -17.54 12.55
N LEU A 669 16.00 -16.39 12.99
CA LEU A 669 16.88 -15.50 12.23
C LEU A 669 18.23 -15.45 12.92
N GLU A 670 19.30 -15.67 12.16
CA GLU A 670 20.66 -15.44 12.64
C GLU A 670 21.44 -14.56 11.70
N GLY A 671 22.42 -13.88 12.25
CA GLY A 671 23.25 -12.99 11.47
C GLY A 671 24.32 -12.32 12.31
N THR A 672 24.85 -11.23 11.78
CA THR A 672 25.96 -10.46 12.38
C THR A 672 25.61 -8.98 12.45
N CYS A 673 26.26 -8.27 13.39
CA CYS A 673 26.25 -6.82 13.45
C CYS A 673 27.67 -6.30 13.59
N THR A 674 28.04 -5.37 12.72
CA THR A 674 29.38 -4.79 12.67
C THR A 674 29.60 -3.70 13.71
N ASP A 675 28.54 -3.19 14.36
CA ASP A 675 28.65 -2.25 15.47
C ASP A 675 28.63 -3.01 16.81
N GLN A 676 29.80 -3.10 17.47
CA GLN A 676 29.90 -3.77 18.77
C GLN A 676 29.43 -2.87 19.93
N ALA A 677 29.50 -1.55 19.80
CA ALA A 677 29.13 -0.60 20.86
C ALA A 677 27.65 -0.22 20.82
N GLY A 678 27.04 -0.23 19.63
CA GLY A 678 25.64 0.14 19.40
C GLY A 678 24.72 -1.04 19.05
N ARG A 679 24.90 -2.20 19.71
CA ARG A 679 24.10 -3.40 19.43
C ARG A 679 22.64 -3.23 19.88
N PRO A 680 21.67 -3.63 19.04
CA PRO A 680 20.27 -3.65 19.45
C PRO A 680 19.99 -4.76 20.47
N ASP A 681 19.14 -4.46 21.45
CA ASP A 681 18.58 -5.47 22.35
C ASP A 681 17.43 -6.26 21.71
N ALA A 682 16.82 -5.70 20.67
CA ALA A 682 15.65 -6.27 20.04
C ALA A 682 15.49 -5.92 18.56
N LEU A 683 14.75 -6.79 17.88
CA LEU A 683 14.24 -6.60 16.54
C LEU A 683 12.79 -6.12 16.61
N ILE A 684 12.44 -5.12 15.81
CA ILE A 684 11.10 -4.54 15.73
C ILE A 684 10.43 -5.07 14.46
N ILE A 685 9.34 -5.82 14.62
CA ILE A 685 8.48 -6.30 13.53
C ILE A 685 7.30 -5.34 13.40
N ARG A 686 7.30 -4.49 12.37
CA ARG A 686 6.31 -3.41 12.20
C ARG A 686 5.40 -3.65 11.00
N ARG A 687 4.09 -3.56 11.22
CA ARG A 687 3.10 -3.74 10.15
C ARG A 687 3.04 -2.49 9.27
N ARG A 688 3.08 -2.67 7.96
CA ARG A 688 2.92 -1.56 7.02
C ARG A 688 1.54 -0.94 7.12
N ARG A 689 1.50 0.40 7.10
CA ARG A 689 0.26 1.21 7.12
C ARG A 689 -0.58 0.98 8.38
N SER A 690 0.08 0.64 9.48
CA SER A 690 -0.50 0.47 10.81
C SER A 690 0.56 0.91 11.83
N SER A 691 0.12 1.31 13.01
CA SER A 691 0.97 1.57 14.19
C SER A 691 1.30 0.28 14.96
N GLU A 692 0.86 -0.88 14.48
CA GLU A 692 1.13 -2.16 15.12
C GLU A 692 2.59 -2.59 14.93
N GLU A 693 3.28 -2.79 16.04
CA GLU A 693 4.64 -3.29 16.09
C GLU A 693 4.84 -4.30 17.22
N HIS A 694 5.79 -5.21 17.03
CA HIS A 694 6.13 -6.23 18.01
C HIS A 694 7.65 -6.25 18.20
N THR A 695 8.09 -6.36 19.44
CA THR A 695 9.50 -6.43 19.80
C THR A 695 9.91 -7.88 20.03
N VAL A 696 11.01 -8.30 19.41
CA VAL A 696 11.60 -9.63 19.53
C VAL A 696 13.00 -9.48 20.11
N THR A 697 13.24 -10.02 21.30
CA THR A 697 14.55 -9.97 21.96
C THR A 697 15.62 -10.67 21.13
N LEU A 698 16.79 -10.04 21.04
CA LEU A 698 17.99 -10.59 20.42
C LEU A 698 18.87 -11.27 21.47
N ARG A 699 19.41 -12.45 21.14
CA ARG A 699 20.47 -13.12 21.91
C ARG A 699 21.79 -12.96 21.17
N TRP A 700 22.86 -12.69 21.91
CA TRP A 700 24.18 -12.40 21.34
C TRP A 700 25.24 -13.40 21.79
N GLU A 701 26.05 -13.86 20.83
CA GLU A 701 27.26 -14.65 21.05
C GLU A 701 28.38 -14.06 20.18
N GLY A 702 29.36 -13.39 20.80
CA GLY A 702 30.35 -12.63 20.03
C GLY A 702 29.67 -11.51 19.24
N ASP A 703 29.90 -11.43 17.93
CA ASP A 703 29.25 -10.50 16.98
C ASP A 703 28.00 -11.08 16.28
N ARG A 704 27.63 -12.33 16.63
CA ARG A 704 26.46 -13.01 16.08
C ARG A 704 25.23 -12.75 16.93
N PHE A 705 24.10 -12.55 16.28
CA PHE A 705 22.80 -12.46 16.93
C PHE A 705 21.92 -13.65 16.53
N THR A 706 20.99 -14.01 17.41
CA THR A 706 19.87 -14.90 17.14
C THR A 706 18.56 -14.25 17.59
N ALA A 707 17.56 -14.24 16.71
CA ALA A 707 16.18 -13.90 17.02
C ALA A 707 15.30 -15.14 16.82
N LYS A 708 14.51 -15.51 17.82
CA LYS A 708 13.53 -16.62 17.72
C LYS A 708 12.16 -16.15 18.18
N PHE A 709 11.16 -16.26 17.32
CA PHE A 709 9.78 -15.88 17.63
C PHE A 709 8.78 -16.67 16.78
N CYS A 710 7.53 -16.81 17.24
CA CYS A 710 6.47 -17.48 16.49
C CYS A 710 5.48 -16.44 15.96
N PRO A 711 5.47 -16.12 14.65
CA PRO A 711 4.55 -15.12 14.10
C PRO A 711 3.07 -15.47 14.28
N ALA A 712 2.73 -16.75 14.50
CA ALA A 712 1.37 -17.18 14.82
C ALA A 712 0.99 -17.06 16.31
N ARG A 713 1.95 -16.75 17.19
CA ARG A 713 1.80 -16.71 18.66
C ARG A 713 2.67 -15.60 19.30
N MET A 714 2.50 -14.37 18.83
CA MET A 714 3.13 -13.17 19.39
C MET A 714 2.51 -12.79 20.73
N GLN A 715 3.33 -12.31 21.67
CA GLN A 715 2.87 -11.86 22.99
C GLN A 715 2.44 -10.39 22.93
N VAL A 716 1.18 -10.11 23.29
CA VAL A 716 0.59 -8.76 23.28
C VAL A 716 -0.31 -8.60 24.50
N LEU A 717 0.02 -7.66 25.40
CA LEU A 717 -0.76 -7.38 26.62
C LEU A 717 -1.11 -8.65 27.43
N GLY A 718 -0.17 -9.60 27.52
CA GLY A 718 -0.35 -10.88 28.21
C GLY A 718 -1.19 -11.93 27.45
N PHE A 719 -1.51 -11.70 26.17
CA PHE A 719 -2.17 -12.66 25.29
C PHE A 719 -1.19 -13.19 24.23
N ALA A 720 -1.33 -14.47 23.87
CA ALA A 720 -0.69 -15.04 22.69
C ALA A 720 -1.63 -14.91 21.48
N ARG A 721 -1.22 -14.16 20.46
CA ARG A 721 -2.01 -13.90 19.25
C ARG A 721 -1.15 -13.93 17.99
N PRO A 722 -1.69 -14.36 16.84
CA PRO A 722 -0.96 -14.28 15.58
C PRO A 722 -0.75 -12.82 15.15
N LEU A 723 0.30 -12.58 14.37
CA LEU A 723 0.42 -11.34 13.59
C LEU A 723 -0.81 -11.21 12.68
N VAL A 724 -1.42 -10.03 12.67
CA VAL A 724 -2.52 -9.72 11.76
C VAL A 724 -2.06 -9.86 10.30
N SER A 725 -2.94 -10.38 9.44
CA SER A 725 -2.72 -10.43 7.98
C SER A 725 -2.22 -9.09 7.42
N GLY A 726 -1.12 -9.11 6.68
CA GLY A 726 -0.45 -7.91 6.21
C GLY A 726 1.02 -8.11 5.88
N ARG A 727 1.69 -7.00 5.56
CA ARG A 727 3.14 -6.96 5.36
C ARG A 727 3.80 -6.36 6.58
N TRP A 728 4.85 -7.01 7.05
CA TRP A 728 5.57 -6.69 8.26
C TRP A 728 7.05 -6.50 7.92
N ASP A 729 7.56 -5.29 8.14
CA ASP A 729 8.96 -4.94 7.92
C ASP A 729 9.75 -5.16 9.21
N ALA A 730 10.99 -5.65 9.11
CA ALA A 730 11.87 -5.85 10.26
C ALA A 730 12.86 -4.68 10.39
N PHE A 731 12.98 -4.12 11.59
CA PHE A 731 13.89 -3.03 11.96
C PHE A 731 14.69 -3.38 13.21
N ALA A 732 15.78 -2.66 13.45
CA ALA A 732 16.53 -2.68 14.69
C ALA A 732 17.17 -1.30 14.94
N ASP A 733 17.36 -0.92 16.20
CA ASP A 733 18.09 0.29 16.56
C ASP A 733 19.60 -0.03 16.60
N VAL A 734 20.34 0.43 15.59
CA VAL A 734 21.78 0.19 15.47
C VAL A 734 22.49 1.54 15.52
N GLY A 735 23.30 1.75 16.56
CA GLY A 735 24.04 3.00 16.76
C GLY A 735 23.14 4.21 17.04
N GLY A 736 21.99 4.01 17.70
CA GLY A 736 21.03 5.07 18.05
C GLY A 736 20.17 5.53 16.86
N ARG A 737 20.13 4.74 15.78
CA ARG A 737 19.31 4.97 14.60
C ARG A 737 18.54 3.70 14.28
N GLU A 738 17.23 3.84 14.09
CA GLU A 738 16.42 2.76 13.56
C GLU A 738 16.80 2.48 12.11
N GLN A 739 17.16 1.23 11.83
CA GLN A 739 17.59 0.78 10.52
C GLN A 739 16.85 -0.52 10.12
N PRO A 740 16.59 -0.72 8.82
CA PRO A 740 15.99 -1.95 8.33
C PRO A 740 16.94 -3.13 8.53
N VAL A 741 16.40 -4.26 8.98
CA VAL A 741 17.12 -5.54 9.02
C VAL A 741 17.26 -6.04 7.59
N VAL A 742 18.48 -6.38 7.19
CA VAL A 742 18.79 -6.81 5.83
C VAL A 742 19.13 -8.30 5.78
N VAL A 743 18.80 -8.95 4.67
CA VAL A 743 19.22 -10.32 4.37
C VAL A 743 20.46 -10.24 3.48
N ARG A 744 21.54 -10.94 3.83
CA ARG A 744 22.78 -10.97 3.02
C ARG A 744 22.46 -11.35 1.57
N ARG A 745 23.18 -10.78 0.60
CA ARG A 745 22.86 -10.97 -0.83
C ARG A 745 22.92 -12.44 -1.23
N HIS A 746 23.89 -13.15 -0.67
CA HIS A 746 24.03 -14.59 -0.86
C HIS A 746 22.81 -15.36 -0.35
N THR A 747 22.32 -15.06 0.86
CA THR A 747 21.18 -15.70 1.52
C THR A 747 19.83 -15.40 0.85
N LEU A 748 19.72 -14.36 0.02
CA LEU A 748 18.46 -14.03 -0.68
C LEU A 748 17.89 -15.20 -1.50
N ARG A 749 18.76 -16.09 -2.01
CA ARG A 749 18.33 -17.27 -2.76
C ARG A 749 17.97 -18.47 -1.88
N ASP A 750 18.22 -18.41 -0.58
CA ASP A 750 18.04 -19.53 0.35
C ASP A 750 16.92 -19.23 1.37
N LEU A 751 16.08 -18.22 1.10
CA LEU A 751 14.89 -17.97 1.90
C LEU A 751 13.96 -19.18 1.86
N PRO A 752 13.41 -19.61 3.01
CA PRO A 752 12.57 -20.80 3.08
C PRO A 752 11.21 -20.59 2.37
N GLU A 753 10.60 -21.69 1.98
CA GLU A 753 9.22 -21.70 1.47
C GLU A 753 8.22 -21.13 2.50
N PRO A 754 7.03 -20.70 2.06
CA PRO A 754 5.98 -20.27 2.97
C PRO A 754 5.65 -21.33 4.01
N PHE A 755 5.50 -20.91 5.27
CA PHE A 755 5.15 -21.78 6.39
C PHE A 755 3.69 -21.58 6.79
N GLU A 756 2.96 -22.65 7.03
CA GLU A 756 1.58 -22.62 7.51
C GLU A 756 1.54 -22.94 9.00
N ALA A 757 1.01 -22.00 9.80
CA ALA A 757 0.95 -22.07 11.25
C ALA A 757 -0.46 -21.71 11.71
N GLY A 758 -1.24 -22.71 12.12
CA GLY A 758 -2.64 -22.51 12.52
C GLY A 758 -3.48 -21.93 11.36
N LEU A 759 -4.07 -20.76 11.58
CA LEU A 759 -4.92 -20.07 10.59
C LEU A 759 -4.12 -19.24 9.57
N HIS A 760 -2.78 -19.26 9.61
CA HIS A 760 -1.95 -18.32 8.86
C HIS A 760 -0.92 -19.00 7.96
N ARG A 761 -0.73 -18.43 6.78
CA ARG A 761 0.39 -18.68 5.88
C ARG A 761 1.35 -17.51 5.93
N ILE A 762 2.61 -17.77 6.26
CA ILE A 762 3.66 -16.76 6.44
C ILE A 762 4.73 -16.95 5.37
N THR A 763 4.96 -15.92 4.56
CA THR A 763 6.01 -15.93 3.52
C THR A 763 7.08 -14.90 3.85
N LEU A 764 8.35 -15.30 3.80
CA LEU A 764 9.49 -14.39 3.92
C LEU A 764 9.90 -13.86 2.56
N ARG A 765 10.14 -12.55 2.46
CA ARG A 765 10.53 -11.86 1.23
C ARG A 765 11.50 -10.74 1.55
N THR A 766 12.06 -10.14 0.50
CA THR A 766 12.77 -8.86 0.64
C THR A 766 12.13 -7.75 -0.16
N GLN A 767 12.38 -6.52 0.28
CA GLN A 767 11.99 -5.31 -0.44
C GLN A 767 13.18 -4.40 -0.71
N LYS A 768 12.99 -3.47 -1.65
CA LYS A 768 14.04 -2.66 -2.29
C LYS A 768 15.11 -3.55 -2.92
N THR A 769 15.99 -4.13 -2.13
CA THR A 769 16.98 -5.11 -2.61
C THR A 769 17.17 -6.25 -1.60
N ASP A 770 17.32 -5.97 -0.30
CA ASP A 770 17.62 -6.95 0.76
C ASP A 770 16.87 -6.76 2.08
N GLN A 771 16.00 -5.76 2.22
CA GLN A 771 15.32 -5.51 3.49
C GLN A 771 14.31 -6.63 3.80
N LEU A 772 14.42 -7.26 4.97
CA LEU A 772 13.58 -8.40 5.38
C LEU A 772 12.12 -7.96 5.60
N GLN A 773 11.20 -8.74 5.04
CA GLN A 773 9.76 -8.55 5.19
C GLN A 773 9.04 -9.90 5.37
N LEU A 774 8.07 -9.95 6.27
CA LEU A 774 7.12 -11.05 6.42
C LEU A 774 5.79 -10.65 5.76
N GLN A 775 5.24 -11.55 4.95
CA GLN A 775 3.88 -11.46 4.42
C GLN A 775 3.02 -12.50 5.14
N VAL A 776 2.07 -12.04 5.94
CA VAL A 776 1.12 -12.87 6.67
C VAL A 776 -0.23 -12.84 5.96
N GLU A 777 -0.78 -14.01 5.69
CA GLU A 777 -2.08 -14.23 5.03
C GLU A 777 -2.85 -15.30 5.79
N THR A 778 -4.18 -15.38 5.63
CA THR A 778 -4.95 -16.51 6.16
C THR A 778 -4.71 -17.76 5.31
N ALA A 779 -4.58 -18.92 5.96
CA ALA A 779 -4.38 -20.22 5.34
C ALA A 779 -5.72 -20.79 4.86
N LEU A 780 -6.31 -20.15 3.85
CA LEU A 780 -7.46 -20.70 3.12
C LEU A 780 -6.97 -21.71 2.08
N ASP A 781 -7.74 -22.79 1.90
CA ASP A 781 -7.52 -23.75 0.82
C ASP A 781 -7.55 -23.06 -0.54
N ASP A 782 -6.86 -23.62 -1.54
CA ASP A 782 -6.80 -23.04 -2.88
C ASP A 782 -8.17 -22.88 -3.55
N ASP A 783 -9.16 -23.71 -3.19
CA ASP A 783 -10.54 -23.64 -3.67
C ASP A 783 -11.49 -22.83 -2.75
N GLU A 784 -10.94 -22.24 -1.68
CA GLU A 784 -11.59 -21.24 -0.84
C GLU A 784 -10.98 -19.85 -1.07
N ARG A 785 -9.70 -19.76 -1.43
CA ARG A 785 -8.98 -18.50 -1.54
C ARG A 785 -9.25 -17.76 -2.86
N GLY A 786 -9.47 -16.44 -2.74
CA GLY A 786 -9.54 -15.53 -3.87
C GLY A 786 -10.95 -15.33 -4.45
N ALA A 787 -11.09 -14.38 -5.37
CA ALA A 787 -12.39 -13.89 -5.82
C ALA A 787 -13.25 -14.98 -6.50
N TYR A 788 -12.65 -15.84 -7.32
CA TYR A 788 -13.35 -16.93 -8.00
C TYR A 788 -13.91 -17.95 -7.02
N ALA A 789 -13.06 -18.49 -6.14
CA ALA A 789 -13.43 -19.45 -5.10
C ALA A 789 -14.57 -18.91 -4.22
N GLN A 790 -14.41 -17.69 -3.68
CA GLN A 790 -15.43 -17.04 -2.86
C GLN A 790 -16.75 -16.81 -3.62
N SER A 791 -16.69 -16.52 -4.93
CA SER A 791 -17.89 -16.43 -5.78
C SER A 791 -18.59 -17.78 -5.92
N ARG A 792 -17.84 -18.86 -6.18
CA ARG A 792 -18.36 -20.23 -6.31
C ARG A 792 -18.95 -20.75 -5.00
N ILE A 793 -18.30 -20.47 -3.87
CA ILE A 793 -18.81 -20.86 -2.56
C ILE A 793 -20.13 -20.13 -2.28
N ARG A 794 -20.21 -18.82 -2.53
CA ARG A 794 -21.46 -18.05 -2.33
C ARG A 794 -22.60 -18.48 -3.25
N SER A 795 -22.32 -18.63 -4.55
CA SER A 795 -23.34 -18.96 -5.55
C SER A 795 -23.74 -20.44 -5.57
N GLY A 796 -22.87 -21.34 -5.09
CA GLY A 796 -23.10 -22.79 -5.06
C GLY A 796 -23.25 -23.36 -3.66
N HIS A 797 -22.17 -23.33 -2.88
CA HIS A 797 -22.11 -23.98 -1.57
C HIS A 797 -23.06 -23.35 -0.55
N TYR A 798 -23.01 -22.04 -0.33
CA TYR A 798 -23.91 -21.31 0.57
C TYR A 798 -25.38 -21.48 0.16
N ARG A 799 -25.70 -21.24 -1.12
CA ARG A 799 -27.06 -21.42 -1.68
C ARG A 799 -27.59 -22.84 -1.53
N ARG A 800 -26.74 -23.87 -1.64
CA ARG A 800 -27.14 -25.26 -1.38
C ARG A 800 -27.46 -25.49 0.10
N HIS A 801 -26.64 -24.95 1.01
CA HIS A 801 -26.86 -25.11 2.46
C HIS A 801 -28.07 -24.32 2.96
N LEU A 802 -28.43 -23.23 2.29
CA LEU A 802 -29.71 -22.56 2.48
C LEU A 802 -30.92 -23.43 2.16
N ASN A 803 -30.79 -24.64 1.60
CA ASN A 803 -31.91 -25.56 1.38
C ASN A 803 -31.87 -26.79 2.30
N LEU A 804 -30.89 -26.86 3.21
CA LEU A 804 -30.78 -27.93 4.21
C LEU A 804 -31.44 -27.49 5.52
N PRO A 805 -31.82 -28.43 6.40
CA PRO A 805 -32.38 -28.08 7.71
C PRO A 805 -31.43 -27.19 8.52
N VAL A 806 -32.01 -26.16 9.14
CA VAL A 806 -31.35 -25.35 10.18
C VAL A 806 -30.92 -26.26 11.34
N ARG A 807 -29.79 -25.91 11.96
CA ARG A 807 -29.20 -26.59 13.10
C ARG A 807 -29.45 -25.77 14.36
N GLU A 808 -29.61 -26.45 15.50
CA GLU A 808 -29.62 -25.84 16.84
C GLU A 808 -28.23 -25.26 17.17
N LEU A 809 -27.94 -24.13 16.53
CA LEU A 809 -26.62 -23.49 16.46
C LEU A 809 -26.79 -21.98 16.60
N ALA A 810 -26.00 -21.38 17.49
CA ALA A 810 -25.84 -19.94 17.61
C ALA A 810 -24.48 -19.51 17.05
N LEU A 811 -24.53 -18.70 15.99
CA LEU A 811 -23.37 -18.11 15.32
C LEU A 811 -23.15 -16.68 15.81
N PHE A 812 -21.97 -16.41 16.36
CA PHE A 812 -21.58 -15.12 16.89
C PHE A 812 -20.57 -14.42 15.98
N ASP A 813 -20.85 -13.18 15.62
CA ASP A 813 -19.96 -12.32 14.84
C ASP A 813 -19.86 -10.92 15.48
N ALA A 814 -18.73 -10.65 16.14
CA ALA A 814 -18.41 -9.32 16.66
C ALA A 814 -17.39 -8.60 15.78
N TYR A 815 -17.79 -7.43 15.28
CA TYR A 815 -16.99 -6.53 14.45
C TYR A 815 -16.39 -7.22 13.21
N LYS A 816 -17.17 -8.08 12.54
CA LYS A 816 -16.74 -8.88 11.37
C LYS A 816 -15.63 -9.88 11.72
N GLY A 817 -15.82 -10.61 12.82
CA GLY A 817 -14.90 -11.62 13.32
C GLY A 817 -13.57 -11.09 13.83
N ARG A 818 -13.46 -9.80 14.14
CA ARG A 818 -12.21 -9.20 14.63
C ARG A 818 -11.97 -9.38 16.11
N GLN A 819 -13.04 -9.55 16.88
CA GLN A 819 -12.97 -9.57 18.34
C GLN A 819 -13.91 -10.63 18.89
N TYR A 820 -13.54 -11.18 20.05
CA TYR A 820 -14.46 -11.86 20.96
C TYR A 820 -14.76 -10.85 22.07
N SER A 821 -15.87 -10.12 21.93
CA SER A 821 -16.18 -8.95 22.76
C SER A 821 -17.63 -8.49 22.59
N CYS A 822 -17.99 -7.43 23.32
CA CYS A 822 -19.21 -6.65 23.12
C CYS A 822 -20.50 -7.47 23.38
N ASN A 823 -21.63 -6.96 22.91
CA ASN A 823 -22.95 -7.55 23.19
C ASN A 823 -23.05 -9.04 22.77
N PRO A 824 -22.48 -9.48 21.62
CA PRO A 824 -22.45 -10.90 21.29
C PRO A 824 -21.74 -11.77 22.34
N ARG A 825 -20.66 -11.26 22.97
CA ARG A 825 -19.97 -11.97 24.06
C ARG A 825 -20.86 -12.09 25.30
N GLY A 826 -21.52 -11.01 25.72
CA GLY A 826 -22.43 -11.04 26.86
C GLY A 826 -23.56 -12.06 26.69
N ILE A 827 -24.18 -12.11 25.50
CA ILE A 827 -25.22 -13.09 25.17
C ILE A 827 -24.66 -14.52 25.18
N TYR A 828 -23.47 -14.73 24.63
CA TYR A 828 -22.79 -16.02 24.65
C TYR A 828 -22.47 -16.51 26.07
N ASP A 829 -21.94 -15.63 26.91
CA ASP A 829 -21.57 -15.97 28.29
C ASP A 829 -22.82 -16.36 29.10
N GLU A 830 -23.94 -15.69 28.89
CA GLU A 830 -25.24 -16.06 29.48
C GLU A 830 -25.79 -17.38 28.92
N LEU A 831 -25.70 -17.63 27.60
CA LEU A 831 -26.11 -18.90 26.99
C LEU A 831 -25.34 -20.09 27.58
N ARG A 832 -24.05 -19.90 27.87
CA ARG A 832 -23.23 -20.90 28.55
C ARG A 832 -23.66 -21.12 29.99
N ARG A 833 -24.01 -20.05 30.70
CA ARG A 833 -24.50 -20.12 32.08
C ARG A 833 -25.82 -20.88 32.20
N ARG A 834 -26.67 -20.82 31.16
CA ARG A 834 -27.97 -21.53 31.08
C ARG A 834 -27.87 -23.00 30.64
N GLU A 835 -26.69 -23.48 30.27
CA GLU A 835 -26.46 -24.88 29.83
C GLU A 835 -27.43 -25.34 28.72
N THR A 836 -27.53 -24.57 27.64
CA THR A 836 -28.42 -24.93 26.51
C THR A 836 -27.80 -26.03 25.63
N ASP A 837 -28.65 -26.77 24.91
CA ASP A 837 -28.23 -27.80 23.92
C ASP A 837 -27.70 -27.18 22.60
N LEU A 838 -27.53 -25.85 22.53
CA LEU A 838 -27.10 -25.15 21.33
C LEU A 838 -25.60 -25.35 21.07
N GLU A 839 -25.27 -25.58 19.81
CA GLU A 839 -23.88 -25.49 19.35
C GLU A 839 -23.45 -24.02 19.24
N PHE A 840 -22.31 -23.67 19.85
CA PHE A 840 -21.77 -22.31 19.79
C PHE A 840 -20.61 -22.18 18.80
N VAL A 841 -20.73 -21.21 17.90
CA VAL A 841 -19.74 -20.94 16.85
C VAL A 841 -19.37 -19.47 16.82
N TRP A 842 -18.08 -19.16 16.93
CA TRP A 842 -17.57 -17.79 16.81
C TRP A 842 -16.86 -17.59 15.47
N VAL A 843 -17.24 -16.54 14.74
CA VAL A 843 -16.58 -16.15 13.50
C VAL A 843 -15.28 -15.41 13.82
N THR A 844 -14.18 -15.80 13.20
CA THR A 844 -12.90 -15.08 13.27
C THR A 844 -12.39 -14.69 11.89
N GLU A 845 -11.93 -13.45 11.71
CA GLU A 845 -11.34 -12.97 10.45
C GLU A 845 -9.92 -13.53 10.25
N ASN A 846 -9.20 -13.74 11.35
CA ASN A 846 -7.74 -13.90 11.35
C ASN A 846 -7.16 -14.36 12.70
N GLY A 847 -7.93 -14.99 13.58
CA GLY A 847 -7.42 -15.56 14.84
C GLY A 847 -6.97 -14.53 15.89
N GLN A 848 -7.39 -13.27 15.81
CA GLN A 848 -7.01 -12.22 16.78
C GLN A 848 -7.57 -12.42 18.19
N PHE A 849 -8.43 -13.41 18.36
CA PHE A 849 -8.83 -13.94 19.66
C PHE A 849 -8.70 -15.47 19.62
N GLY A 850 -8.31 -16.06 20.75
CA GLY A 850 -8.20 -17.51 20.90
C GLY A 850 -9.57 -18.20 20.92
N LYS A 851 -9.59 -19.53 20.89
CA LYS A 851 -10.83 -20.32 20.96
C LYS A 851 -11.58 -20.05 22.28
N PRO A 852 -12.80 -19.48 22.26
CA PRO A 852 -13.59 -19.29 23.47
C PRO A 852 -13.96 -20.65 24.10
N ALA A 853 -14.00 -20.71 25.43
CA ALA A 853 -14.27 -21.96 26.15
C ALA A 853 -15.70 -22.46 25.87
N GLY A 854 -15.85 -23.68 25.35
CA GLY A 854 -17.17 -24.23 25.01
C GLY A 854 -17.74 -23.78 23.67
N ALA A 855 -16.97 -23.06 22.84
CA ALA A 855 -17.32 -22.79 21.45
C ALA A 855 -16.24 -23.30 20.48
N ARG A 856 -16.62 -23.55 19.23
CA ARG A 856 -15.65 -23.64 18.12
C ARG A 856 -15.51 -22.27 17.44
N THR A 857 -14.36 -22.07 16.82
CA THR A 857 -14.09 -20.88 16.00
C THR A 857 -14.08 -21.27 14.53
N VAL A 858 -14.69 -20.46 13.67
CA VAL A 858 -14.68 -20.66 12.22
C VAL A 858 -14.07 -19.45 11.53
N LEU A 859 -13.15 -19.69 10.61
CA LEU A 859 -12.46 -18.64 9.86
C LEU A 859 -13.37 -18.10 8.74
N THR A 860 -13.55 -16.77 8.68
CA THR A 860 -14.35 -16.14 7.61
C THR A 860 -13.82 -16.52 6.23
N GLY A 861 -14.74 -16.88 5.33
CA GLY A 861 -14.42 -17.24 3.95
C GLY A 861 -14.19 -18.74 3.71
N THR A 862 -14.10 -19.58 4.75
CA THR A 862 -14.08 -21.04 4.57
C THR A 862 -15.47 -21.57 4.25
N ARG A 863 -15.57 -22.77 3.66
CA ARG A 863 -16.86 -23.46 3.47
C ARG A 863 -17.61 -23.64 4.78
N GLU A 864 -16.90 -24.01 5.85
CA GLU A 864 -17.48 -24.17 7.19
C GLU A 864 -18.15 -22.88 7.69
N TYR A 865 -17.56 -21.71 7.41
CA TYR A 865 -18.18 -20.42 7.75
C TYR A 865 -19.51 -20.21 7.01
N TYR A 866 -19.53 -20.48 5.70
CA TYR A 866 -20.74 -20.34 4.90
C TYR A 866 -21.82 -21.35 5.29
N GLU A 867 -21.45 -22.59 5.61
CA GLU A 867 -22.40 -23.57 6.13
C GLU A 867 -22.98 -23.12 7.47
N ALA A 868 -22.13 -22.69 8.41
CA ALA A 868 -22.56 -22.24 9.72
C ALA A 868 -23.54 -21.06 9.59
N LEU A 869 -23.24 -20.08 8.74
CA LEU A 869 -24.11 -18.93 8.49
C LEU A 869 -25.44 -19.32 7.84
N ALA A 870 -25.42 -20.23 6.86
CA ALA A 870 -26.64 -20.68 6.16
C ALA A 870 -27.57 -21.53 7.04
N ARG A 871 -27.03 -22.20 8.07
CA ARG A 871 -27.76 -23.21 8.86
C ARG A 871 -27.90 -22.85 10.34
N ALA A 872 -27.38 -21.71 10.80
CA ALA A 872 -27.52 -21.29 12.20
C ALA A 872 -28.99 -20.99 12.53
N ARG A 873 -29.51 -21.50 13.66
CA ARG A 873 -30.81 -21.07 14.19
C ARG A 873 -30.77 -19.61 14.63
N TYR A 874 -29.66 -19.20 15.25
CA TYR A 874 -29.45 -17.85 15.74
C TYR A 874 -28.20 -17.24 15.12
N VAL A 875 -28.36 -16.09 14.48
CA VAL A 875 -27.26 -15.24 14.01
C VAL A 875 -27.20 -14.03 14.92
N ILE A 876 -26.11 -13.88 15.67
CA ILE A 876 -25.95 -12.83 16.69
C ILE A 876 -24.74 -11.99 16.31
N GLY A 877 -24.96 -10.75 15.90
CA GLY A 877 -23.89 -9.86 15.47
C GLY A 877 -24.12 -8.40 15.83
N ASN A 878 -23.05 -7.61 15.82
CA ASN A 878 -23.09 -6.18 16.17
C ASN A 878 -22.66 -5.24 15.03
N TRP A 879 -22.55 -5.80 13.82
CA TRP A 879 -22.13 -5.12 12.61
C TRP A 879 -22.95 -5.61 11.41
N SER A 880 -22.93 -4.86 10.31
CA SER A 880 -23.65 -5.20 9.10
C SER A 880 -23.10 -6.41 8.33
N GLN A 881 -24.02 -7.20 7.76
CA GLN A 881 -23.71 -8.31 6.85
C GLN A 881 -23.31 -7.80 5.46
N GLN A 882 -23.05 -8.73 4.53
CA GLN A 882 -22.66 -8.43 3.15
C GLN A 882 -23.87 -8.57 2.20
N GLU A 883 -23.87 -7.86 1.07
CA GLU A 883 -24.97 -7.83 0.08
C GLU A 883 -25.47 -9.23 -0.37
N TRP A 884 -24.60 -10.25 -0.36
CA TRP A 884 -24.95 -11.61 -0.77
C TRP A 884 -25.61 -12.45 0.33
N PHE A 885 -25.61 -11.97 1.58
CA PHE A 885 -26.25 -12.66 2.71
C PHE A 885 -27.76 -12.70 2.51
N THR A 886 -28.35 -13.83 2.86
CA THR A 886 -29.79 -14.05 2.80
C THR A 886 -30.18 -14.84 4.03
N LYS A 887 -30.90 -14.20 4.94
CA LYS A 887 -31.54 -14.83 6.10
C LYS A 887 -32.71 -15.69 5.64
N ARG A 888 -32.91 -16.84 6.28
CA ARG A 888 -34.12 -17.68 6.13
C ARG A 888 -35.17 -17.31 7.19
N ASP A 889 -36.43 -17.64 6.93
CA ASP A 889 -37.53 -17.36 7.85
C ASP A 889 -37.43 -18.16 9.17
N ASP A 890 -36.77 -19.33 9.14
CA ASP A 890 -36.54 -20.17 10.31
C ASP A 890 -35.22 -19.88 11.05
N GLN A 891 -34.55 -18.78 10.69
CA GLN A 891 -33.42 -18.21 11.42
C GLN A 891 -33.86 -16.93 12.15
N THR A 892 -33.24 -16.69 13.30
CA THR A 892 -33.39 -15.43 14.05
C THR A 892 -32.09 -14.63 13.97
N TYR A 893 -32.15 -13.44 13.38
CA TYR A 893 -31.03 -12.50 13.32
C TYR A 893 -31.18 -11.40 14.38
N VAL A 894 -30.33 -11.47 15.41
CA VAL A 894 -30.21 -10.48 16.48
C VAL A 894 -29.09 -9.49 16.14
N GLN A 895 -29.49 -8.28 15.73
CA GLN A 895 -28.58 -7.16 15.57
C GLN A 895 -28.38 -6.47 16.92
N CYS A 896 -27.19 -6.63 17.49
CA CYS A 896 -26.86 -6.13 18.81
C CYS A 896 -26.49 -4.64 18.82
N TRP A 897 -26.15 -4.08 17.66
CA TRP A 897 -25.48 -2.77 17.55
C TRP A 897 -24.31 -2.64 18.54
N HIS A 898 -23.78 -1.44 18.75
CA HIS A 898 -22.54 -1.28 19.53
C HIS A 898 -22.43 0.02 20.33
N GLY A 899 -23.56 0.64 20.69
CA GLY A 899 -23.60 1.77 21.63
C GLY A 899 -24.79 2.70 21.44
N THR A 900 -25.16 3.41 22.51
CA THR A 900 -26.12 4.51 22.46
C THR A 900 -25.60 5.64 21.58
N PRO A 901 -26.42 6.17 20.65
CA PRO A 901 -25.99 7.21 19.73
C PRO A 901 -25.94 8.59 20.42
N LEU A 902 -24.74 9.17 20.48
CA LEU A 902 -24.59 10.63 20.57
C LEU A 902 -24.65 11.27 19.18
N LYS A 903 -23.94 10.66 18.23
CA LYS A 903 -23.71 11.17 16.86
C LYS A 903 -24.81 10.71 15.93
N LYS A 904 -25.12 11.51 14.90
CA LYS A 904 -26.03 11.06 13.83
C LYS A 904 -25.52 9.77 13.17
N LEU A 905 -26.44 8.84 12.92
CA LEU A 905 -26.18 7.52 12.36
C LEU A 905 -26.93 7.31 11.03
N GLY A 906 -26.53 6.28 10.28
CA GLY A 906 -27.26 5.82 9.10
C GLY A 906 -27.63 6.96 8.13
N TYR A 907 -28.90 7.03 7.76
CA TYR A 907 -29.46 8.04 6.86
C TYR A 907 -29.32 9.47 7.38
N ASP A 908 -29.28 9.69 8.70
CA ASP A 908 -29.17 11.04 9.28
C ASP A 908 -27.79 11.69 9.03
N VAL A 909 -26.75 10.88 8.76
CA VAL A 909 -25.41 11.39 8.41
C VAL A 909 -25.40 12.04 7.03
N LYS A 910 -26.28 11.60 6.11
CA LYS A 910 -26.33 12.13 4.73
C LYS A 910 -26.70 13.61 4.66
N GLN A 911 -27.28 14.14 5.74
CA GLN A 911 -27.66 15.54 5.89
C GLN A 911 -26.50 16.42 6.38
N MET A 912 -25.35 15.85 6.73
CA MET A 912 -24.21 16.60 7.25
C MET A 912 -23.37 17.24 6.15
N PRO A 913 -22.74 18.41 6.41
CA PRO A 913 -21.85 19.06 5.45
C PRO A 913 -20.71 18.14 5.00
N TYR A 914 -20.13 17.40 5.93
CA TYR A 914 -19.14 16.37 5.61
C TYR A 914 -19.80 15.14 4.99
N LYS A 915 -19.64 15.00 3.67
CA LYS A 915 -20.09 13.81 2.93
C LYS A 915 -18.94 12.81 2.78
N ARG A 916 -19.04 11.67 3.48
CA ARG A 916 -18.12 10.55 3.23
C ARG A 916 -18.30 10.09 1.79
N THR A 917 -17.22 9.69 1.10
CA THR A 917 -17.33 9.10 -0.24
C THR A 917 -18.13 7.80 -0.13
N GLU A 918 -19.43 7.82 -0.47
CA GLU A 918 -20.33 6.70 -0.19
C GLU A 918 -20.08 5.54 -1.16
N GLY A 919 -19.93 4.34 -0.57
CA GLY A 919 -20.11 3.08 -1.29
C GLY A 919 -21.60 2.75 -1.37
N VAL A 920 -21.94 1.51 -1.74
CA VAL A 920 -23.33 1.02 -1.69
C VAL A 920 -23.89 1.20 -0.29
N ASP A 921 -25.13 1.68 -0.19
CA ASP A 921 -25.82 1.81 1.07
C ASP A 921 -26.12 0.42 1.64
N TRP A 922 -25.41 0.06 2.70
CA TRP A 922 -25.53 -1.27 3.30
C TRP A 922 -26.87 -1.48 4.01
N MET A 923 -27.54 -0.38 4.36
CA MET A 923 -28.84 -0.43 5.04
C MET A 923 -29.92 -1.00 4.13
N GLU A 924 -29.83 -0.75 2.81
CA GLU A 924 -30.81 -1.25 1.83
C GLU A 924 -30.91 -2.78 1.77
N TYR A 925 -29.81 -3.50 2.07
CA TYR A 925 -29.79 -4.96 1.99
C TYR A 925 -29.70 -5.69 3.34
N ASP A 926 -29.17 -5.06 4.39
CA ASP A 926 -28.98 -5.73 5.69
C ASP A 926 -30.09 -5.43 6.69
N VAL A 927 -30.52 -4.16 6.81
CA VAL A 927 -31.55 -3.74 7.80
C VAL A 927 -32.87 -4.50 7.64
N PRO A 928 -33.39 -4.75 6.42
CA PRO A 928 -34.63 -5.53 6.24
C PRO A 928 -34.53 -6.97 6.74
N GLN A 929 -33.32 -7.49 6.97
CA GLN A 929 -33.11 -8.86 7.43
C GLN A 929 -33.06 -8.98 8.96
N TRP A 930 -33.11 -7.87 9.73
CA TRP A 930 -33.01 -7.92 11.19
C TRP A 930 -34.33 -8.33 11.84
N ASP A 931 -34.34 -9.41 12.63
CA ASP A 931 -35.52 -9.81 13.41
C ASP A 931 -35.62 -9.06 14.74
N LEU A 932 -34.46 -8.69 15.31
CA LEU A 932 -34.38 -7.99 16.59
C LEU A 932 -33.20 -7.02 16.60
N LEU A 933 -33.46 -5.76 16.96
CA LEU A 933 -32.43 -4.75 17.23
C LEU A 933 -32.34 -4.48 18.74
N LEU A 934 -31.13 -4.51 19.31
CA LEU A 934 -30.93 -4.19 20.73
C LEU A 934 -30.71 -2.68 20.97
N ALA A 935 -31.34 -2.17 22.02
CA ALA A 935 -31.13 -0.82 22.54
C ALA A 935 -30.80 -0.86 24.03
N GLN A 936 -29.90 0.03 24.47
CA GLN A 936 -29.55 0.16 25.89
C GLN A 936 -30.67 0.83 26.70
N ASN A 937 -31.33 1.81 26.09
CA ASN A 937 -32.28 2.71 26.73
C ASN A 937 -33.38 3.13 25.74
N GLU A 938 -34.48 3.63 26.30
CA GLU A 938 -35.64 4.14 25.55
C GLU A 938 -35.29 5.31 24.62
N PHE A 939 -34.33 6.14 25.02
CA PHE A 939 -33.86 7.27 24.19
C PHE A 939 -33.35 6.82 22.81
N SER A 940 -32.71 5.66 22.72
CA SER A 940 -32.11 5.18 21.48
C SER A 940 -33.14 4.64 20.47
N VAL A 941 -34.32 4.23 20.93
CA VAL A 941 -35.35 3.55 20.11
C VAL A 941 -35.84 4.41 18.93
N PRO A 942 -36.36 5.63 19.13
CA PRO A 942 -36.83 6.44 18.01
C PRO A 942 -35.69 6.82 17.05
N LEU A 943 -34.47 7.02 17.58
CA LEU A 943 -33.30 7.36 16.78
C LEU A 943 -32.88 6.21 15.87
N PHE A 944 -32.87 4.96 16.36
CA PHE A 944 -32.57 3.80 15.52
C PHE A 944 -33.63 3.57 14.44
N ARG A 945 -34.92 3.75 14.76
CA ARG A 945 -36.01 3.64 13.78
C ARG A 945 -35.82 4.64 12.64
N GLN A 946 -35.53 5.90 12.97
CA GLN A 946 -35.28 6.95 11.98
C GLN A 946 -33.98 6.71 11.20
N ALA A 947 -32.85 6.56 11.91
CA ALA A 947 -31.53 6.52 11.31
C ALA A 947 -31.32 5.32 10.38
N PHE A 948 -31.94 4.18 10.68
CA PHE A 948 -31.83 2.96 9.86
C PHE A 948 -33.05 2.69 8.98
N GLY A 949 -34.15 3.43 9.15
CA GLY A 949 -35.42 3.08 8.52
C GLY A 949 -35.95 1.71 8.99
N TYR A 950 -35.69 1.34 10.25
CA TYR A 950 -36.04 0.02 10.80
C TYR A 950 -37.41 0.05 11.47
N GLU A 951 -38.33 -0.77 10.97
CA GLU A 951 -39.70 -0.84 11.50
C GLU A 951 -39.93 -2.03 12.44
N GLY A 952 -39.00 -2.99 12.48
CA GLY A 952 -39.11 -4.22 13.27
C GLY A 952 -38.96 -4.05 14.78
N ASP A 953 -38.72 -5.16 15.48
CA ASP A 953 -38.67 -5.22 16.93
C ASP A 953 -37.38 -4.63 17.49
N VAL A 954 -37.52 -3.68 18.40
CA VAL A 954 -36.41 -3.10 19.16
C VAL A 954 -36.56 -3.48 20.63
N LEU A 955 -35.58 -4.20 21.19
CA LEU A 955 -35.59 -4.60 22.60
C LEU A 955 -34.70 -3.67 23.43
N VAL A 956 -35.34 -2.91 24.31
CA VAL A 956 -34.66 -2.13 25.34
C VAL A 956 -34.22 -3.09 26.45
N SER A 957 -32.96 -3.53 26.37
CA SER A 957 -32.41 -4.56 27.25
C SER A 957 -31.28 -4.06 28.14
N GLY A 958 -30.89 -2.78 28.09
CA GLY A 958 -29.51 -2.46 28.49
C GLY A 958 -28.55 -3.12 27.50
N TYR A 959 -27.26 -3.20 27.82
CA TYR A 959 -26.32 -3.90 26.94
C TYR A 959 -25.70 -5.13 27.61
N PRO A 960 -25.81 -6.32 26.97
CA PRO A 960 -25.18 -7.55 27.48
C PRO A 960 -23.67 -7.40 27.80
N ARG A 961 -22.94 -6.54 27.09
CA ARG A 961 -21.52 -6.28 27.37
C ARG A 961 -21.25 -5.58 28.70
N ASN A 962 -22.26 -4.91 29.26
CA ASN A 962 -22.16 -4.14 30.50
C ASN A 962 -22.50 -4.99 31.73
N ASP A 963 -23.05 -6.19 31.57
CA ASP A 963 -23.40 -7.07 32.69
C ASP A 963 -22.20 -7.36 33.61
N VAL A 964 -20.99 -7.43 33.03
CA VAL A 964 -19.74 -7.61 33.78
C VAL A 964 -19.45 -6.49 34.80
N LEU A 965 -19.97 -5.28 34.57
CA LEU A 965 -19.78 -4.12 35.46
C LEU A 965 -20.55 -4.28 36.79
N ASN A 966 -21.64 -5.05 36.77
CA ASN A 966 -22.45 -5.38 37.94
C ASN A 966 -22.26 -6.83 38.43
N SER A 967 -21.31 -7.56 37.85
CA SER A 967 -21.03 -8.95 38.22
C SER A 967 -20.57 -9.07 39.68
N PRO A 968 -20.99 -10.11 40.42
CA PRO A 968 -20.44 -10.40 41.74
C PRO A 968 -18.93 -10.69 41.72
N HIS A 969 -18.38 -11.09 40.57
CA HIS A 969 -16.96 -11.39 40.38
C HIS A 969 -16.13 -10.20 39.87
N ARG A 970 -16.69 -9.00 39.80
CA ARG A 970 -16.05 -7.85 39.16
C ARG A 970 -14.67 -7.49 39.75
N GLU A 971 -14.49 -7.63 41.06
CA GLU A 971 -13.21 -7.32 41.74
C GLU A 971 -12.12 -8.35 41.41
N GLU A 972 -12.51 -9.62 41.27
CA GLU A 972 -11.61 -10.71 40.86
C GLU A 972 -11.14 -10.50 39.42
N ILE A 973 -12.09 -10.15 38.53
CA ILE A 973 -11.82 -9.81 37.12
C ILE A 973 -10.90 -8.59 37.04
N ALA A 974 -11.23 -7.50 37.74
CA ALA A 974 -10.42 -6.29 37.77
C ALA A 974 -8.99 -6.58 38.23
N SER A 975 -8.82 -7.36 39.30
CA SER A 975 -7.50 -7.77 39.80
C SER A 975 -6.72 -8.60 38.78
N ALA A 976 -7.38 -9.51 38.05
CA ALA A 976 -6.74 -10.28 36.99
C ALA A 976 -6.31 -9.42 35.80
N VAL A 977 -7.13 -8.44 35.41
CA VAL A 977 -6.82 -7.49 34.32
C VAL A 977 -5.64 -6.59 34.71
N ARG A 978 -5.63 -6.04 35.93
CA ARG A 978 -4.50 -5.23 36.45
C ARG A 978 -3.18 -6.00 36.41
N ARG A 979 -3.18 -7.25 36.91
CA ARG A 979 -1.99 -8.13 36.85
C ARG A 979 -1.55 -8.41 35.41
N ARG A 980 -2.49 -8.69 34.50
CA ARG A 980 -2.19 -8.96 33.08
C ARG A 980 -1.55 -7.77 32.37
N LEU A 981 -2.01 -6.56 32.67
CA LEU A 981 -1.47 -5.32 32.11
C LEU A 981 -0.21 -4.84 32.83
N GLY A 982 0.23 -5.52 33.90
CA GLY A 982 1.40 -5.11 34.68
C GLY A 982 1.21 -3.78 35.42
N ILE A 983 -0.04 -3.43 35.77
CA ILE A 983 -0.34 -2.19 36.49
C ILE A 983 0.13 -2.32 37.94
N PRO A 984 1.03 -1.46 38.44
CA PRO A 984 1.51 -1.52 39.82
C PRO A 984 0.38 -1.34 40.85
N ASP A 985 0.55 -1.96 42.01
CA ASP A 985 -0.36 -1.79 43.13
C ASP A 985 -0.40 -0.33 43.59
N GLY A 986 -1.58 0.14 44.02
CA GLY A 986 -1.80 1.51 44.49
C GLY A 986 -1.92 2.59 43.41
N LYS A 987 -1.54 2.32 42.15
CA LYS A 987 -1.71 3.30 41.07
C LYS A 987 -3.16 3.46 40.63
N LYS A 988 -3.58 4.70 40.41
CA LYS A 988 -4.85 5.06 39.78
C LYS A 988 -4.80 4.84 38.28
N VAL A 989 -5.90 4.41 37.67
CA VAL A 989 -5.98 4.08 36.26
C VAL A 989 -6.87 5.08 35.54
N VAL A 990 -6.30 5.78 34.57
CA VAL A 990 -7.02 6.71 33.68
C VAL A 990 -7.17 6.02 32.33
N LEU A 991 -8.40 5.81 31.88
CA LEU A 991 -8.67 5.31 30.53
C LEU A 991 -8.92 6.49 29.59
N TYR A 992 -8.09 6.64 28.57
CA TYR A 992 -8.31 7.62 27.50
C TYR A 992 -8.81 6.92 26.24
N ALA A 993 -10.07 7.19 25.86
CA ALA A 993 -10.76 6.54 24.75
C ALA A 993 -11.40 7.56 23.78
N PRO A 994 -10.60 8.30 23.00
CA PRO A 994 -11.09 9.32 22.09
C PRO A 994 -11.80 8.72 20.86
N THR A 995 -12.74 9.47 20.28
CA THR A 995 -13.37 9.04 19.04
C THR A 995 -12.47 9.28 17.83
N TRP A 996 -12.59 8.42 16.82
CA TRP A 996 -12.06 8.66 15.48
C TRP A 996 -12.70 9.90 14.82
N ARG A 997 -11.90 10.68 14.09
CA ARG A 997 -12.34 11.83 13.30
C ARG A 997 -12.48 11.46 11.82
N ASP A 998 -13.71 11.47 11.30
CA ASP A 998 -13.99 10.98 9.94
C ASP A 998 -13.44 11.87 8.81
N ASP A 999 -13.38 13.17 9.07
CA ASP A 999 -12.85 14.22 8.18
C ASP A 999 -11.32 14.35 8.23
N PHE A 1000 -10.68 13.78 9.26
CA PHE A 1000 -9.22 13.79 9.36
C PHE A 1000 -8.59 12.69 8.52
N HIS A 1001 -7.83 13.11 7.51
CA HIS A 1001 -6.98 12.26 6.68
C HIS A 1001 -5.60 12.89 6.67
N LEU A 1002 -4.60 12.25 7.29
CA LEU A 1002 -3.20 12.65 7.04
C LEU A 1002 -2.86 12.54 5.54
N ALA A 1003 -3.57 11.66 4.81
CA ALA A 1003 -3.46 11.54 3.36
C ALA A 1003 -4.63 10.79 2.72
N ILE A 1004 -4.99 11.09 1.47
CA ILE A 1004 -6.16 10.40 0.89
C ILE A 1004 -5.87 8.93 0.60
N GLY A 1005 -6.79 8.08 1.03
CA GLY A 1005 -6.63 6.63 1.09
C GLY A 1005 -5.94 6.12 2.36
N LYS A 1006 -5.52 7.00 3.27
CA LYS A 1006 -5.09 6.68 4.63
C LYS A 1006 -5.83 7.58 5.63
N ARG A 1007 -6.79 6.97 6.31
CA ARG A 1007 -7.35 7.54 7.53
C ARG A 1007 -6.24 7.54 8.57
N ALA A 1008 -5.80 8.72 8.98
CA ALA A 1008 -4.93 8.88 10.13
C ALA A 1008 -5.31 10.14 10.94
N PHE A 1009 -5.35 9.98 12.25
CA PHE A 1009 -5.82 10.94 13.25
C PHE A 1009 -4.67 11.17 14.21
N ARG A 1010 -4.37 12.45 14.49
CA ARG A 1010 -3.34 12.84 15.44
C ARG A 1010 -3.89 12.82 16.87
N LEU A 1011 -3.17 12.25 17.83
CA LEU A 1011 -3.54 12.34 19.24
C LEU A 1011 -3.20 13.75 19.78
N GLU A 1012 -4.22 14.55 20.06
CA GLU A 1012 -4.04 15.91 20.63
C GLU A 1012 -3.68 15.90 22.12
N PHE A 1013 -3.88 14.78 22.81
CA PHE A 1013 -3.59 14.69 24.24
C PHE A 1013 -2.07 14.67 24.49
N ASP A 1014 -1.58 15.60 25.31
CA ASP A 1014 -0.16 15.74 25.65
C ASP A 1014 0.28 14.68 26.67
N ILE A 1015 0.77 13.56 26.13
CA ILE A 1015 1.16 12.40 26.93
C ILE A 1015 2.42 12.67 27.76
N GLU A 1016 3.34 13.50 27.28
CA GLU A 1016 4.54 13.86 28.06
C GLU A 1016 4.17 14.70 29.29
N ARG A 1017 3.20 15.61 29.14
CA ARG A 1017 2.64 16.35 30.28
C ARG A 1017 1.98 15.43 31.30
N PHE A 1018 1.19 14.45 30.85
CA PHE A 1018 0.62 13.44 31.75
C PHE A 1018 1.73 12.67 32.49
N ARG A 1019 2.76 12.19 31.78
CA ARG A 1019 3.90 11.46 32.36
C ARG A 1019 4.57 12.26 33.47
N GLN A 1020 4.86 13.53 33.21
CA GLN A 1020 5.54 14.42 34.17
C GLN A 1020 4.67 14.74 35.38
N ALA A 1021 3.39 15.04 35.16
CA ALA A 1021 2.50 15.53 36.20
C ALA A 1021 1.88 14.45 37.08
N LEU A 1022 1.55 13.28 36.50
CA LEU A 1022 0.73 12.25 37.14
C LEU A 1022 1.36 10.85 37.12
N GLY A 1023 2.43 10.64 36.35
CA GLY A 1023 3.01 9.31 36.12
C GLY A 1023 3.53 8.59 37.36
N ARG A 1024 3.76 9.30 38.48
CA ARG A 1024 4.10 8.69 39.78
C ARG A 1024 2.94 7.89 40.37
N ASP A 1025 1.74 8.47 40.36
CA ASP A 1025 0.56 7.91 41.05
C ASP A 1025 -0.48 7.31 40.09
N HIS A 1026 -0.39 7.61 38.80
CA HIS A 1026 -1.35 7.19 37.78
C HIS A 1026 -0.72 6.32 36.70
N VAL A 1027 -1.58 5.54 36.02
CA VAL A 1027 -1.33 4.85 34.76
C VAL A 1027 -2.37 5.30 33.75
N LEU A 1028 -1.93 5.67 32.54
CA LEU A 1028 -2.79 6.02 31.41
C LEU A 1028 -2.94 4.80 30.49
N LEU A 1029 -4.18 4.34 30.31
CA LEU A 1029 -4.54 3.34 29.31
C LEU A 1029 -5.04 4.06 28.06
N LEU A 1030 -4.30 3.95 26.96
CA LEU A 1030 -4.69 4.50 25.67
C LEU A 1030 -5.54 3.49 24.91
N ARG A 1031 -6.81 3.80 24.67
CA ARG A 1031 -7.74 2.99 23.87
C ARG A 1031 -8.10 3.75 22.59
N THR A 1032 -7.20 3.70 21.62
CA THR A 1032 -7.34 4.46 20.36
C THR A 1032 -7.89 3.61 19.24
N HIS A 1033 -8.45 4.27 18.21
CA HIS A 1033 -8.83 3.59 16.98
C HIS A 1033 -7.59 3.00 16.27
N TYR A 1034 -7.73 1.87 15.57
CA TYR A 1034 -6.62 1.23 14.85
C TYR A 1034 -6.06 2.06 13.68
N LEU A 1035 -6.73 3.16 13.32
CA LEU A 1035 -6.33 4.10 12.28
C LEU A 1035 -5.54 5.29 12.84
N VAL A 1036 -5.33 5.39 14.15
CA VAL A 1036 -4.42 6.35 14.76
C VAL A 1036 -2.98 5.89 14.46
N THR A 1037 -2.24 6.67 13.66
CA THR A 1037 -0.92 6.28 13.15
C THR A 1037 0.25 6.97 13.84
N ASP A 1038 0.02 8.10 14.50
CA ASP A 1038 1.01 8.89 15.25
C ASP A 1038 1.05 8.50 16.73
N ARG A 1039 0.96 7.20 17.04
CA ARG A 1039 0.95 6.75 18.43
C ARG A 1039 2.23 7.20 19.14
N PRO A 1040 2.13 7.61 20.41
CA PRO A 1040 3.30 8.00 21.20
C PRO A 1040 4.30 6.85 21.26
N LYS A 1041 5.60 7.17 21.32
CA LYS A 1041 6.62 6.16 21.65
C LYS A 1041 6.39 5.70 23.10
N LEU A 1042 6.02 4.44 23.26
CA LEU A 1042 5.84 3.79 24.56
C LEU A 1042 7.20 3.27 25.04
N ARG A 1043 7.46 3.33 26.35
CA ARG A 1043 8.69 2.81 26.96
C ARG A 1043 8.36 1.61 27.83
N PRO A 1044 9.18 0.54 27.85
CA PRO A 1044 9.00 -0.55 28.80
C PRO A 1044 8.98 -0.02 30.25
N GLY A 1045 7.97 -0.43 31.04
CA GLY A 1045 7.82 0.01 32.44
C GLY A 1045 7.29 1.43 32.64
N ASP A 1046 6.79 2.08 31.59
CA ASP A 1046 6.23 3.43 31.65
C ASP A 1046 4.85 3.49 32.30
N CYS A 1047 4.38 4.70 32.66
CA CYS A 1047 3.04 4.95 33.17
C CYS A 1047 1.97 5.06 32.08
N VAL A 1048 2.28 4.68 30.83
CA VAL A 1048 1.39 4.76 29.67
C VAL A 1048 1.35 3.39 28.99
N ILE A 1049 0.17 2.82 28.84
CA ILE A 1049 -0.06 1.51 28.24
C ILE A 1049 -1.01 1.68 27.05
N ASP A 1050 -0.58 1.24 25.86
CA ASP A 1050 -1.48 1.16 24.70
C ASP A 1050 -2.37 -0.08 24.81
N ALA A 1051 -3.60 0.15 25.25
CA ALA A 1051 -4.66 -0.84 25.39
C ALA A 1051 -5.55 -0.92 24.14
N SER A 1052 -5.17 -0.34 23.00
CA SER A 1052 -6.00 -0.28 21.77
C SER A 1052 -6.33 -1.67 21.20
N VAL A 1053 -5.48 -2.67 21.45
CA VAL A 1053 -5.67 -4.07 21.01
C VAL A 1053 -6.21 -4.99 22.11
N TYR A 1054 -6.48 -4.45 23.30
CA TYR A 1054 -7.10 -5.22 24.38
C TYR A 1054 -8.47 -5.75 23.92
N PRO A 1055 -8.84 -7.02 24.18
CA PRO A 1055 -9.99 -7.63 23.52
C PRO A 1055 -11.33 -6.99 23.90
N ASP A 1056 -11.55 -6.69 25.18
CA ASP A 1056 -12.85 -6.21 25.67
C ASP A 1056 -12.69 -4.92 26.48
N ILE A 1057 -13.45 -3.89 26.10
CA ILE A 1057 -13.38 -2.58 26.74
C ILE A 1057 -14.10 -2.57 28.10
N SER A 1058 -15.09 -3.43 28.32
CA SER A 1058 -15.80 -3.49 29.60
C SER A 1058 -14.88 -3.93 30.75
N GLU A 1059 -13.90 -4.79 30.46
CA GLU A 1059 -12.84 -5.16 31.42
C GLU A 1059 -11.91 -3.99 31.73
N LEU A 1060 -11.67 -3.08 30.77
CA LEU A 1060 -10.91 -1.85 31.01
C LEU A 1060 -11.71 -0.87 31.86
N TYR A 1061 -13.03 -0.77 31.66
CA TYR A 1061 -13.89 0.05 32.52
C TYR A 1061 -13.81 -0.37 33.98
N LEU A 1062 -13.84 -1.68 34.27
CA LEU A 1062 -13.73 -2.22 35.62
C LEU A 1062 -12.49 -1.74 36.38
N ILE A 1063 -11.35 -1.63 35.70
CA ILE A 1063 -10.09 -1.24 36.34
C ILE A 1063 -9.84 0.27 36.33
N SER A 1064 -10.65 1.06 35.64
CA SER A 1064 -10.43 2.50 35.43
C SER A 1064 -11.11 3.35 36.49
N ASP A 1065 -10.35 4.21 37.14
CA ASP A 1065 -10.86 5.15 38.15
C ASP A 1065 -11.54 6.37 37.51
N VAL A 1066 -11.05 6.78 36.33
CA VAL A 1066 -11.61 7.91 35.56
C VAL A 1066 -11.57 7.58 34.07
N LEU A 1067 -12.64 7.91 33.34
CA LEU A 1067 -12.67 7.90 31.88
C LEU A 1067 -12.38 9.31 31.34
N VAL A 1068 -11.37 9.43 30.49
CA VAL A 1068 -11.16 10.58 29.62
C VAL A 1068 -11.65 10.19 28.23
N THR A 1069 -12.59 10.94 27.68
CA THR A 1069 -13.17 10.68 26.36
C THR A 1069 -13.52 12.00 25.68
N ASP A 1070 -14.15 11.96 24.52
CA ASP A 1070 -14.72 13.12 23.86
C ASP A 1070 -16.21 12.85 23.56
N TYR A 1071 -16.59 12.75 22.31
CA TYR A 1071 -17.94 12.47 21.84
C TYR A 1071 -18.20 10.96 21.69
N SER A 1072 -17.53 10.10 22.46
CA SER A 1072 -17.62 8.64 22.31
C SER A 1072 -18.87 8.08 22.98
N SER A 1073 -19.50 7.07 22.37
CA SER A 1073 -20.58 6.30 23.01
C SER A 1073 -20.12 5.53 24.26
N SER A 1074 -18.80 5.39 24.47
CA SER A 1074 -18.22 4.80 25.69
C SER A 1074 -18.66 5.50 26.98
N MET A 1075 -19.06 6.77 26.92
CA MET A 1075 -19.56 7.49 28.11
C MET A 1075 -20.85 6.87 28.66
N PHE A 1076 -21.72 6.35 27.78
CA PHE A 1076 -22.96 5.69 28.21
C PHE A 1076 -22.67 4.36 28.91
N ASP A 1077 -21.74 3.56 28.38
CA ASP A 1077 -21.37 2.29 29.02
C ASP A 1077 -20.62 2.51 30.35
N PHE A 1078 -19.72 3.51 30.40
CA PHE A 1078 -18.95 3.80 31.61
C PHE A 1078 -19.80 4.40 32.73
N ALA A 1079 -20.94 5.03 32.40
CA ALA A 1079 -21.87 5.61 33.38
C ALA A 1079 -22.39 4.56 34.37
N VAL A 1080 -22.48 3.30 33.95
CA VAL A 1080 -22.86 2.15 34.79
C VAL A 1080 -21.94 2.02 36.01
N THR A 1081 -20.67 2.41 35.90
CA THR A 1081 -19.71 2.34 37.02
C THR A 1081 -19.93 3.40 38.09
N GLY A 1082 -20.66 4.48 37.78
CA GLY A 1082 -20.82 5.66 38.63
C GLY A 1082 -19.55 6.51 38.80
N ARG A 1083 -18.44 6.17 38.14
CA ARG A 1083 -17.13 6.82 38.30
C ARG A 1083 -17.01 8.12 37.51
N PRO A 1084 -16.08 9.03 37.90
CA PRO A 1084 -15.89 10.30 37.21
C PRO A 1084 -15.52 10.17 35.72
N MET A 1085 -15.96 11.13 34.93
CA MET A 1085 -15.63 11.26 33.50
C MET A 1085 -15.11 12.67 33.21
N VAL A 1086 -14.19 12.78 32.26
CA VAL A 1086 -13.65 14.04 31.74
C VAL A 1086 -13.76 14.02 30.22
N PHE A 1087 -14.26 15.11 29.64
CA PHE A 1087 -14.48 15.21 28.20
C PHE A 1087 -13.45 16.16 27.58
N PHE A 1088 -12.47 15.61 26.87
CA PHE A 1088 -11.45 16.37 26.15
C PHE A 1088 -11.94 16.73 24.75
N THR A 1089 -12.65 17.86 24.65
CA THR A 1089 -13.44 18.30 23.49
C THR A 1089 -12.80 19.46 22.75
N TYR A 1090 -11.52 19.31 22.39
CA TYR A 1090 -10.72 20.35 21.73
C TYR A 1090 -11.23 20.78 20.34
N ASP A 1091 -12.12 19.99 19.73
CA ASP A 1091 -12.66 20.18 18.38
C ASP A 1091 -14.21 20.16 18.33
N LEU A 1092 -14.89 20.52 19.43
CA LEU A 1092 -16.34 20.30 19.63
C LEU A 1092 -17.20 20.90 18.51
N GLU A 1093 -17.06 22.21 18.29
CA GLU A 1093 -17.86 22.95 17.30
C GLU A 1093 -17.71 22.34 15.90
N ARG A 1094 -16.47 22.09 15.48
CA ARG A 1094 -16.17 21.45 14.20
C ARG A 1094 -16.83 20.07 14.11
N TYR A 1095 -16.64 19.23 15.12
CA TYR A 1095 -17.10 17.85 15.08
C TYR A 1095 -18.64 17.74 15.07
N ARG A 1096 -19.29 18.55 15.90
CA ARG A 1096 -20.76 18.65 16.00
C ARG A 1096 -21.34 19.22 14.71
N ASP A 1097 -20.86 20.37 14.26
CA ASP A 1097 -21.59 21.17 13.27
C ASP A 1097 -21.21 20.83 11.82
N HIS A 1098 -20.00 20.30 11.60
CA HIS A 1098 -19.50 20.00 10.25
C HIS A 1098 -19.30 18.50 9.97
N VAL A 1099 -18.89 17.71 10.96
CA VAL A 1099 -18.45 16.32 10.71
C VAL A 1099 -19.55 15.29 10.90
N ARG A 1100 -20.25 15.29 12.05
CA ARG A 1100 -21.19 14.20 12.40
C ARG A 1100 -22.57 14.63 12.89
N GLY A 1101 -22.74 15.80 13.50
CA GLY A 1101 -24.01 16.16 14.17
C GLY A 1101 -24.26 15.35 15.44
N PHE A 1102 -24.94 15.94 16.43
CA PHE A 1102 -25.39 15.27 17.67
C PHE A 1102 -26.92 15.21 17.76
N TYR A 1103 -27.43 14.22 18.51
CA TYR A 1103 -28.87 14.03 18.75
C TYR A 1103 -29.42 14.81 19.94
N PHE A 1104 -28.55 15.33 20.81
CA PHE A 1104 -28.94 16.18 21.95
C PHE A 1104 -27.86 17.23 22.24
N ASP A 1105 -28.19 18.18 23.11
CA ASP A 1105 -27.28 19.24 23.54
C ASP A 1105 -26.22 18.67 24.50
N PHE A 1106 -25.06 18.32 23.93
CA PHE A 1106 -23.98 17.72 24.68
C PHE A 1106 -23.37 18.69 25.70
N ASP A 1107 -23.35 19.98 25.41
CA ASP A 1107 -22.83 21.02 26.31
C ASP A 1107 -23.67 21.11 27.59
N ALA A 1108 -24.98 20.98 27.47
CA ALA A 1108 -25.91 21.05 28.62
C ALA A 1108 -25.99 19.73 29.42
N GLU A 1109 -25.82 18.58 28.77
CA GLU A 1109 -26.13 17.26 29.35
C GLU A 1109 -24.90 16.43 29.75
N ALA A 1110 -23.68 16.91 29.49
CA ALA A 1110 -22.46 16.15 29.77
C ALA A 1110 -22.30 15.81 31.28
N PRO A 1111 -22.02 14.54 31.64
CA PRO A 1111 -21.90 14.09 33.04
C PRO A 1111 -20.53 14.41 33.67
N GLY A 1112 -19.80 15.40 33.13
CA GLY A 1112 -18.43 15.76 33.50
C GLY A 1112 -17.98 17.04 32.79
N PRO A 1113 -16.81 17.60 33.14
CA PRO A 1113 -16.33 18.84 32.54
C PRO A 1113 -15.94 18.65 31.06
N LEU A 1114 -16.31 19.62 30.23
CA LEU A 1114 -15.83 19.77 28.85
C LEU A 1114 -14.57 20.64 28.86
N LEU A 1115 -13.44 20.07 28.47
CA LEU A 1115 -12.11 20.68 28.55
C LEU A 1115 -11.49 20.73 27.16
N SER A 1116 -10.81 21.83 26.84
CA SER A 1116 -10.30 22.11 25.50
C SER A 1116 -8.79 21.89 25.39
N THR A 1117 -8.07 21.82 26.52
CA THR A 1117 -6.62 21.65 26.54
C THR A 1117 -6.16 20.45 27.36
N SER A 1118 -5.01 19.89 26.98
CA SER A 1118 -4.37 18.81 27.74
C SER A 1118 -3.98 19.22 29.17
N GLN A 1119 -3.68 20.51 29.41
CA GLN A 1119 -3.37 21.02 30.73
C GLN A 1119 -4.58 20.94 31.66
N GLU A 1120 -5.74 21.41 31.20
CA GLU A 1120 -6.99 21.35 31.96
C GLU A 1120 -7.35 19.91 32.34
N VAL A 1121 -7.19 18.96 31.40
CA VAL A 1121 -7.44 17.54 31.66
C VAL A 1121 -6.49 17.00 32.74
N VAL A 1122 -5.20 17.32 32.67
CA VAL A 1122 -4.21 16.89 33.68
C VAL A 1122 -4.50 17.48 35.05
N ASP A 1123 -4.92 18.75 35.13
CA ASP A 1123 -5.28 19.40 36.39
C ASP A 1123 -6.54 18.78 37.00
N ALA A 1124 -7.56 18.52 36.18
CA ALA A 1124 -8.77 17.81 36.60
C ALA A 1124 -8.47 16.42 37.18
N LEU A 1125 -7.56 15.67 36.54
CA LEU A 1125 -7.15 14.34 36.99
C LEU A 1125 -6.33 14.36 38.29
N ARG A 1126 -5.66 15.47 38.62
CA ARG A 1126 -4.90 15.62 39.87
C ARG A 1126 -5.81 15.70 41.10
N GLU A 1127 -7.02 16.24 40.96
CA GLU A 1127 -7.99 16.45 42.04
C GLU A 1127 -9.31 15.66 41.83
N PRO A 1128 -9.28 14.31 41.86
CA PRO A 1128 -10.46 13.51 41.53
C PRO A 1128 -11.63 13.68 42.52
N ALA A 1129 -11.37 14.15 43.74
CA ALA A 1129 -12.43 14.46 44.70
C ALA A 1129 -13.29 15.67 44.26
N ALA A 1130 -12.67 16.66 43.61
CA ALA A 1130 -13.37 17.83 43.07
C ALA A 1130 -14.26 17.45 41.87
N LEU A 1131 -13.74 16.58 40.98
CA LEU A 1131 -14.51 15.98 39.88
C LEU A 1131 -15.70 15.18 40.40
N ASP A 1132 -15.51 14.45 41.50
CA ASP A 1132 -16.57 13.65 42.07
C ASP A 1132 -17.68 14.55 42.64
N ALA A 1133 -17.34 15.52 43.49
CA ALA A 1133 -18.30 16.40 44.16
C ALA A 1133 -19.10 17.30 43.21
N GLY A 1134 -18.45 17.91 42.20
CA GLY A 1134 -19.11 18.86 41.30
C GLY A 1134 -20.10 18.24 40.31
N TYR A 1135 -19.91 16.97 39.96
CA TYR A 1135 -20.66 16.31 38.89
C TYR A 1135 -21.43 15.05 39.32
N ARG A 1136 -21.45 14.70 40.63
CA ARG A 1136 -22.10 13.48 41.12
C ARG A 1136 -23.58 13.37 40.74
N ASN A 1137 -24.34 14.45 40.94
CA ASN A 1137 -25.78 14.46 40.65
C ASN A 1137 -26.04 14.38 39.14
N LEU A 1138 -25.23 15.06 38.32
CA LEU A 1138 -25.33 14.99 36.87
C LEU A 1138 -25.00 13.58 36.36
N ARG A 1139 -23.94 12.94 36.88
CA ARG A 1139 -23.61 11.54 36.57
C ARG A 1139 -24.75 10.59 36.94
N ALA A 1140 -25.34 10.75 38.13
CA ALA A 1140 -26.44 9.91 38.58
C ALA A 1140 -27.69 10.07 37.70
N ALA A 1141 -28.04 11.31 37.33
CA ALA A 1141 -29.15 11.59 36.42
C ALA A 1141 -28.88 11.04 35.01
N PHE A 1142 -27.65 11.16 34.51
CA PHE A 1142 -27.24 10.60 33.23
C PHE A 1142 -27.34 9.06 33.23
N ALA A 1143 -26.84 8.40 34.28
CA ALA A 1143 -26.96 6.95 34.43
C ALA A 1143 -28.43 6.49 34.53
N ALA A 1144 -29.27 7.21 35.28
CA ALA A 1144 -30.70 6.89 35.39
C ALA A 1144 -31.43 7.00 34.03
N ARG A 1145 -31.04 7.97 33.19
CA ARG A 1145 -31.64 8.16 31.86
C ARG A 1145 -31.14 7.13 30.83
N TYR A 1146 -29.85 6.86 30.80
CA TYR A 1146 -29.23 6.08 29.71
C TYR A 1146 -28.87 4.64 30.07
N CYS A 1147 -28.82 4.30 31.36
CA CYS A 1147 -28.47 2.96 31.85
C CYS A 1147 -29.52 2.32 32.77
N PRO A 1148 -30.85 2.57 32.61
CA PRO A 1148 -31.86 2.08 33.57
C PRO A 1148 -31.95 0.55 33.63
N HIS A 1149 -31.39 -0.14 32.63
CA HIS A 1149 -31.44 -1.58 32.44
C HIS A 1149 -30.04 -2.21 32.35
N ASP A 1150 -28.97 -1.51 32.73
CA ASP A 1150 -27.65 -2.13 32.85
C ASP A 1150 -27.45 -2.62 34.29
N ASP A 1151 -28.27 -3.61 34.67
CA ASP A 1151 -28.42 -4.13 36.04
C ASP A 1151 -27.68 -5.46 36.29
N GLY A 1152 -26.90 -5.93 35.29
CA GLY A 1152 -26.27 -7.26 35.34
C GLY A 1152 -27.11 -8.38 34.72
N HIS A 1153 -28.31 -8.06 34.22
CA HIS A 1153 -29.25 -9.03 33.66
C HIS A 1153 -29.68 -8.71 32.21
N ALA A 1154 -28.93 -7.87 31.49
CA ALA A 1154 -29.24 -7.48 30.11
C ALA A 1154 -29.22 -8.69 29.17
N ALA A 1155 -28.18 -9.52 29.23
CA ALA A 1155 -28.06 -10.74 28.43
C ALA A 1155 -29.22 -11.71 28.71
N SER A 1156 -29.64 -11.83 29.98
CA SER A 1156 -30.78 -12.67 30.37
C SER A 1156 -32.07 -12.22 29.68
N ARG A 1157 -32.36 -10.92 29.71
CA ARG A 1157 -33.56 -10.36 29.07
C ARG A 1157 -33.56 -10.54 27.55
N VAL A 1158 -32.38 -10.43 26.91
CA VAL A 1158 -32.23 -10.74 25.48
C VAL A 1158 -32.59 -12.20 25.20
N LEU A 1159 -32.04 -13.15 25.97
CA LEU A 1159 -32.30 -14.57 25.74
C LEU A 1159 -33.74 -14.97 26.05
N ASP A 1160 -34.36 -14.38 27.06
CA ASP A 1160 -35.77 -14.61 27.36
C ASP A 1160 -36.63 -14.22 26.15
N ARG A 1161 -36.30 -13.12 25.46
CA ARG A 1161 -37.01 -12.70 24.24
C ARG A 1161 -36.67 -13.57 23.01
N VAL A 1162 -35.43 -14.00 22.85
CA VAL A 1162 -34.92 -14.71 21.66
C VAL A 1162 -35.26 -16.20 21.67
N LEU A 1163 -35.27 -16.84 22.85
CA LEU A 1163 -35.53 -18.27 23.00
C LEU A 1163 -37.03 -18.60 23.16
N GLN A 1164 -37.88 -17.60 23.41
CA GLN A 1164 -39.34 -17.77 23.38
C GLN A 1164 -39.78 -18.11 21.95
N ARG A 1165 -40.26 -19.35 21.75
CA ARG A 1165 -40.82 -19.79 20.47
C ARG A 1165 -42.09 -18.98 20.16
N PRO A 1166 -42.27 -18.43 18.95
CA PRO A 1166 -43.60 -18.07 18.48
C PRO A 1166 -44.46 -19.34 18.52
N ALA A 1167 -45.63 -19.25 19.15
CA ALA A 1167 -46.61 -20.32 19.20
C ALA A 1167 -47.17 -20.65 17.81
#